data_AF-A0A9E0XDG1-F1
#
_entry.id   AF-A0A9E0XDG1-F1
#
_cell.length_a   1.000
_cell.length_b   1.000
_cell.length_c   1.000
_cell.angle_alpha   90.00
_cell.angle_beta   90.00
_cell.angle_gamma   90.00
#
_symmetry.space_group_name_H-M   'P 1'
#
loop_
_entity.id
_entity.type
_entity.pdbx_description
1 polymer ?
#
loop_
_entity_poly.entity_id
_entity_poly.type
_entity_poly.pdbx_seq_one_letter_code
_entity_poly.pdbx_strand_id
1 'polypeptide(L)'
;MKPSRSDRPARRNLIPILGGALLCLALSLPPVLAQSATWSADPGTGDWNTAANWSTVATFPNGSGDTATFDLSSVTAISLSANTEVDGLAFNSGADAFTITIAPTFTLTISGAGVANQSAGTQHFVTDTYPGFLYGSGTLSFSNTATAGDNTTYTNHGSTNGENGDTTPYSSFGGGITQFFNTAQAGSATFTNQGGSDSSNAGGGTTVFHDSSSAGTATITNEGSQTVAAFGGVTVFNDTSSAGSAQVTNQSGSTDSTRGGYTVFNNSADADTGTFISDGGVASGTMGVTLFNNDATAGSAHFTANGAVASGASGGYVIFNDNASAVTADFTAEGGTASGAEGGNIEFYAGTTADQATFTVNGGSVEGAGGGRVYFTDYVAGYGSQGTGATAGTASFTINGGSANQAGGGYVSFEGSATPGQATFVANGGSAGGAEGGSVRFYSGATADHATITANGGTANDENGAAGGGLVLFNQDATAGDSTLIANGGTNGGAGGSIQFFDSADGGNAVVKVYGNGNLDISPVNLYNGQVTVGIGSLEGSGNVFLGNNNLSVGGNGVSTTFSGVLQDSGRYGSGGNGALTKVGAGTLTLSGTSTNTGTVTVNAGTLNVTGSIATSSLTTVNDTATLTGTGTVGGLTLANGGTLAPGDGIGTLFAGSTTLEGGGKLQWQINSVGTGNNLLGQNPGWDLLSINGTLDLAATEGSKFTINLTSLTTGGAAGAVADFDPNANYFFTFAQTTDGIQNFDASAFALNFDGFANSFTGTWSVAVDGNNLDLVYASGTPVPEPATYAVLAGLGVLGFAAWRRRRVA
;
A
#
# COMPACT_ATOMS: atom_id res chain seq x y z
N MET A 1 9.43 -65.49 -11.73
CA MET A 1 10.31 -66.13 -12.73
C MET A 1 10.09 -65.47 -14.10
N LYS A 2 11.14 -65.31 -14.90
CA LYS A 2 11.14 -65.20 -16.39
C LYS A 2 11.87 -66.46 -16.88
N PRO A 3 11.54 -67.06 -18.05
CA PRO A 3 11.74 -66.46 -19.39
C PRO A 3 10.55 -66.73 -20.37
N SER A 4 10.68 -66.64 -21.69
CA SER A 4 11.01 -65.49 -22.57
C SER A 4 10.93 -65.92 -24.06
N ARG A 5 10.88 -64.95 -25.01
CA ARG A 5 11.21 -65.11 -26.45
C ARG A 5 10.25 -65.97 -27.31
N SER A 6 10.20 -65.88 -28.65
CA SER A 6 10.49 -64.77 -29.60
C SER A 6 10.00 -65.11 -31.03
N ASP A 7 10.18 -64.16 -31.96
CA ASP A 7 10.41 -64.33 -33.40
C ASP A 7 9.26 -64.66 -34.39
N ARG A 8 9.08 -63.72 -35.34
CA ARG A 8 8.64 -63.91 -36.75
C ARG A 8 9.84 -64.51 -37.55
N PRO A 9 9.81 -64.88 -38.88
CA PRO A 9 8.81 -64.52 -39.90
C PRO A 9 8.56 -65.54 -41.07
N ALA A 10 7.84 -65.05 -42.11
CA ALA A 10 8.14 -65.20 -43.56
C ALA A 10 7.63 -66.39 -44.43
N ARG A 11 6.80 -65.98 -45.42
CA ARG A 11 6.95 -66.17 -46.89
C ARG A 11 6.51 -67.47 -47.64
N ARG A 12 5.43 -67.28 -48.43
CA ARG A 12 5.37 -67.26 -49.94
C ARG A 12 4.80 -68.44 -50.76
N ASN A 13 4.09 -68.02 -51.83
CA ASN A 13 3.79 -68.71 -53.13
C ASN A 13 2.72 -69.83 -53.08
N LEU A 14 1.96 -70.16 -54.15
CA LEU A 14 2.00 -69.81 -55.59
C LEU A 14 0.65 -69.26 -56.16
N ILE A 15 0.67 -68.84 -57.43
CA ILE A 15 -0.40 -68.25 -58.27
C ILE A 15 -0.33 -68.95 -59.65
N PRO A 16 -1.41 -69.45 -60.30
CA PRO A 16 -2.46 -68.69 -61.02
C PRO A 16 -3.90 -69.18 -60.68
N ILE A 17 -5.05 -68.97 -61.36
CA ILE A 17 -5.44 -68.81 -62.80
C ILE A 17 -6.63 -67.83 -63.00
N LEU A 18 -6.79 -67.38 -64.25
CA LEU A 18 -7.82 -66.55 -64.93
C LEU A 18 -9.28 -66.57 -64.43
N GLY A 19 -9.93 -65.40 -64.56
CA GLY A 19 -10.98 -65.27 -65.61
C GLY A 19 -12.20 -64.39 -65.30
N GLY A 20 -12.50 -63.43 -66.19
CA GLY A 20 -13.81 -62.76 -66.28
C GLY A 20 -13.84 -61.31 -65.78
N ALA A 21 -13.89 -60.35 -66.71
CA ALA A 21 -14.18 -58.95 -66.40
C ALA A 21 -15.69 -58.69 -66.52
N LEU A 22 -16.25 -57.89 -65.61
CA LEU A 22 -17.55 -57.24 -65.80
C LEU A 22 -17.42 -55.74 -65.49
N LEU A 23 -17.87 -54.92 -66.43
CA LEU A 23 -17.74 -53.46 -66.38
C LEU A 23 -18.94 -52.85 -65.62
N CYS A 24 -18.74 -52.48 -64.37
CA CYS A 24 -19.71 -51.64 -63.64
C CYS A 24 -19.37 -50.16 -63.83
N LEU A 25 -20.34 -49.40 -64.34
CA LEU A 25 -20.19 -48.00 -64.70
C LEU A 25 -20.22 -47.11 -63.44
N ALA A 26 -19.06 -46.84 -62.85
CA ALA A 26 -18.92 -45.78 -61.87
C ALA A 26 -18.99 -44.41 -62.57
N LEU A 27 -20.04 -43.63 -62.28
CA LEU A 27 -20.11 -42.22 -62.65
C LEU A 27 -19.20 -41.39 -61.71
N SER A 28 -17.90 -41.53 -61.89
CA SER A 28 -16.92 -40.63 -61.28
C SER A 28 -16.97 -39.29 -62.02
N LEU A 29 -17.82 -38.38 -61.54
CA LEU A 29 -17.50 -36.95 -61.67
C LEU A 29 -16.12 -36.75 -61.01
N PRO A 30 -15.15 -36.10 -61.68
CA PRO A 30 -13.93 -35.72 -61.00
C PRO A 30 -14.29 -34.72 -59.89
N PRO A 31 -13.60 -34.74 -58.74
CA PRO A 31 -13.62 -33.58 -57.87
C PRO A 31 -13.08 -32.40 -58.68
N VAL A 32 -13.91 -31.38 -58.87
CA VAL A 32 -13.46 -30.09 -59.39
C VAL A 32 -12.66 -29.45 -58.26
N LEU A 33 -11.35 -29.66 -58.29
CA LEU A 33 -10.43 -29.00 -57.37
C LEU A 33 -10.47 -27.51 -57.66
N ALA A 34 -10.62 -26.71 -56.61
CA ALA A 34 -10.52 -25.26 -56.69
C ALA A 34 -9.08 -24.82 -57.06
N GLN A 35 -8.95 -23.56 -57.47
CA GLN A 35 -7.70 -22.96 -57.89
C GLN A 35 -7.74 -21.45 -57.63
N SER A 36 -6.60 -20.88 -57.23
CA SER A 36 -6.34 -19.43 -57.18
C SER A 36 -6.88 -18.69 -58.41
N ALA A 37 -7.67 -17.65 -58.19
CA ALA A 37 -8.38 -16.92 -59.23
C ALA A 37 -8.49 -15.43 -58.92
N THR A 38 -8.81 -14.62 -59.94
CA THR A 38 -9.04 -13.18 -59.82
C THR A 38 -10.54 -12.89 -59.85
N TRP A 39 -11.04 -12.02 -58.98
CA TRP A 39 -12.41 -11.51 -59.06
C TRP A 39 -12.62 -10.77 -60.39
N SER A 40 -13.79 -10.92 -61.02
CA SER A 40 -14.08 -10.30 -62.31
C SER A 40 -14.15 -8.77 -62.19
N ALA A 41 -13.73 -8.07 -63.25
CA ALA A 41 -13.96 -6.64 -63.39
C ALA A 41 -15.46 -6.31 -63.56
N ASP A 42 -16.23 -7.25 -64.11
CA ASP A 42 -17.69 -7.19 -64.26
C ASP A 42 -18.29 -8.57 -63.91
N PRO A 43 -18.50 -8.89 -62.62
CA PRO A 43 -19.15 -10.14 -62.19
C PRO A 43 -20.67 -10.06 -62.33
N GLY A 44 -21.35 -11.20 -62.38
CA GLY A 44 -22.80 -11.27 -62.51
C GLY A 44 -23.56 -11.06 -61.19
N THR A 45 -22.92 -11.36 -60.06
CA THR A 45 -23.43 -11.16 -58.69
C THR A 45 -22.27 -10.85 -57.73
N GLY A 46 -22.57 -10.52 -56.48
CA GLY A 46 -21.57 -10.44 -55.40
C GLY A 46 -21.26 -11.78 -54.73
N ASP A 47 -21.84 -12.90 -55.16
CA ASP A 47 -21.64 -14.19 -54.48
C ASP A 47 -20.27 -14.80 -54.80
N TRP A 48 -19.44 -15.01 -53.76
CA TRP A 48 -18.13 -15.65 -53.86
C TRP A 48 -18.23 -17.03 -54.52
N ASN A 49 -19.24 -17.81 -54.16
CA ASN A 49 -19.34 -19.21 -54.54
C ASN A 49 -19.99 -19.42 -55.93
N THR A 50 -20.28 -18.33 -56.65
CA THR A 50 -20.67 -18.34 -58.06
C THR A 50 -19.41 -18.27 -58.93
N ALA A 51 -19.00 -19.42 -59.50
CA ALA A 51 -17.80 -19.54 -60.34
C ALA A 51 -17.75 -18.58 -61.55
N ALA A 52 -18.89 -18.06 -62.01
CA ALA A 52 -18.97 -17.08 -63.10
C ALA A 52 -18.48 -15.67 -62.72
N ASN A 53 -18.27 -15.39 -61.42
CA ASN A 53 -17.73 -14.13 -60.93
C ASN A 53 -16.20 -14.08 -60.89
N TRP A 54 -15.52 -15.18 -61.23
CA TRP A 54 -14.06 -15.32 -61.21
C TRP A 54 -13.48 -15.47 -62.62
N SER A 55 -12.24 -15.03 -62.80
CA SER A 55 -11.51 -15.09 -64.09
C SER A 55 -11.33 -16.51 -64.63
N THR A 56 -11.37 -17.52 -63.76
CA THR A 56 -11.38 -18.95 -64.10
C THR A 56 -12.80 -19.49 -64.14
N VAL A 57 -13.47 -19.42 -65.30
CA VAL A 57 -14.92 -19.73 -65.50
C VAL A 57 -15.37 -21.18 -65.19
N ALA A 58 -14.53 -22.00 -64.56
CA ALA A 58 -14.84 -23.35 -64.08
C ALA A 58 -14.85 -23.48 -62.55
N THR A 59 -14.27 -22.53 -61.80
CA THR A 59 -13.99 -22.63 -60.36
C THR A 59 -13.99 -21.26 -59.67
N PHE A 60 -14.37 -21.25 -58.39
CA PHE A 60 -14.04 -20.18 -57.44
C PHE A 60 -12.96 -20.68 -56.46
N PRO A 61 -12.15 -19.80 -55.83
CA PRO A 61 -11.22 -20.18 -54.77
C PRO A 61 -11.95 -20.82 -53.59
N ASN A 62 -11.59 -22.06 -53.23
CA ASN A 62 -12.13 -22.79 -52.08
C ASN A 62 -11.24 -23.98 -51.70
N GLY A 63 -10.04 -23.68 -51.18
CA GLY A 63 -9.11 -24.64 -50.60
C GLY A 63 -7.88 -23.95 -50.02
N SER A 64 -7.25 -24.59 -49.04
CA SER A 64 -6.06 -24.14 -48.28
C SER A 64 -4.78 -23.89 -49.08
N GLY A 65 -4.82 -23.97 -50.41
CA GLY A 65 -3.73 -23.59 -51.33
C GLY A 65 -4.13 -22.51 -52.34
N ASP A 66 -5.35 -21.97 -52.26
CA ASP A 66 -5.87 -20.98 -53.22
C ASP A 66 -5.65 -19.56 -52.74
N THR A 67 -5.14 -18.70 -53.64
CA THR A 67 -5.10 -17.25 -53.45
C THR A 67 -6.25 -16.61 -54.21
N ALA A 68 -7.15 -15.91 -53.52
CA ALA A 68 -8.16 -15.06 -54.15
C ALA A 68 -7.55 -13.67 -54.41
N THR A 69 -7.59 -13.23 -55.66
CA THR A 69 -6.96 -11.96 -56.10
C THR A 69 -8.02 -10.93 -56.47
N PHE A 70 -7.80 -9.67 -56.10
CA PHE A 70 -8.71 -8.55 -56.34
C PHE A 70 -8.00 -7.40 -57.05
N ASP A 71 -8.69 -6.85 -58.05
CA ASP A 71 -8.32 -5.71 -58.89
C ASP A 71 -9.51 -4.72 -58.95
N LEU A 72 -9.61 -3.88 -59.98
CA LEU A 72 -10.79 -3.03 -60.21
C LEU A 72 -12.04 -3.89 -60.48
N SER A 73 -13.20 -3.54 -59.92
CA SER A 73 -14.47 -4.25 -60.17
C SER A 73 -15.71 -3.37 -60.05
N SER A 74 -16.69 -3.60 -60.92
CA SER A 74 -18.01 -2.96 -60.85
C SER A 74 -18.92 -3.53 -59.75
N VAL A 75 -18.51 -4.62 -59.06
CA VAL A 75 -19.16 -5.12 -57.84
C VAL A 75 -18.11 -5.40 -56.77
N THR A 76 -18.06 -4.52 -55.77
CA THR A 76 -17.12 -4.59 -54.64
C THR A 76 -17.74 -5.12 -53.34
N ALA A 77 -19.07 -5.22 -53.27
CA ALA A 77 -19.78 -5.88 -52.18
C ALA A 77 -19.90 -7.38 -52.47
N ILE A 78 -19.24 -8.20 -51.67
CA ILE A 78 -19.11 -9.65 -51.83
C ILE A 78 -19.77 -10.36 -50.65
N SER A 79 -20.46 -11.47 -50.90
CA SER A 79 -21.04 -12.34 -49.88
C SER A 79 -20.69 -13.80 -50.09
N LEU A 80 -20.73 -14.59 -49.02
CA LEU A 80 -20.58 -16.04 -49.07
C LEU A 80 -21.96 -16.74 -49.06
N SER A 81 -22.09 -17.81 -49.86
CA SER A 81 -23.24 -18.72 -49.86
C SER A 81 -22.85 -20.18 -49.54
N ALA A 82 -21.58 -20.44 -49.26
CA ALA A 82 -21.04 -21.69 -48.73
C ALA A 82 -19.76 -21.44 -47.91
N ASN A 83 -19.41 -22.41 -47.05
CA ASN A 83 -18.11 -22.41 -46.36
C ASN A 83 -16.97 -22.39 -47.39
N THR A 84 -16.01 -21.52 -47.12
CA THR A 84 -14.94 -21.15 -48.06
C THR A 84 -13.59 -21.16 -47.36
N GLU A 85 -12.61 -21.86 -47.91
CA GLU A 85 -11.21 -21.85 -47.44
C GLU A 85 -10.29 -21.22 -48.49
N VAL A 86 -9.26 -20.49 -48.08
CA VAL A 86 -8.18 -19.98 -48.92
C VAL A 86 -6.83 -20.08 -48.20
N ASP A 87 -5.74 -20.06 -48.97
CA ASP A 87 -4.41 -19.71 -48.44
C ASP A 87 -4.39 -18.23 -48.02
N GLY A 88 -4.84 -17.34 -48.91
CA GLY A 88 -4.78 -15.90 -48.70
C GLY A 88 -5.61 -15.05 -49.67
N LEU A 89 -5.72 -13.76 -49.35
CA LEU A 89 -6.44 -12.73 -50.11
C LEU A 89 -5.45 -11.65 -50.57
N ALA A 90 -5.33 -11.42 -51.87
CA ALA A 90 -4.40 -10.46 -52.45
C ALA A 90 -5.15 -9.31 -53.13
N PHE A 91 -5.08 -8.10 -52.56
CA PHE A 91 -5.63 -6.90 -53.17
C PHE A 91 -4.48 -6.14 -53.84
N ASN A 92 -4.50 -6.07 -55.17
CA ASN A 92 -3.44 -5.46 -55.96
C ASN A 92 -3.41 -3.93 -55.80
N SER A 93 -2.31 -3.29 -56.21
CA SER A 93 -2.11 -1.83 -56.03
C SER A 93 -3.12 -0.93 -56.73
N GLY A 94 -3.93 -1.48 -57.63
CA GLY A 94 -5.03 -0.79 -58.31
C GLY A 94 -6.42 -1.31 -57.94
N ALA A 95 -6.56 -2.15 -56.91
CA ALA A 95 -7.85 -2.69 -56.50
C ALA A 95 -8.76 -1.61 -55.86
N ASP A 96 -10.07 -1.74 -56.09
CA ASP A 96 -11.08 -0.96 -55.39
C ASP A 96 -11.15 -1.31 -53.90
N ALA A 97 -11.98 -0.60 -53.12
CA ALA A 97 -12.31 -0.97 -51.75
C ALA A 97 -13.48 -1.97 -51.76
N PHE A 98 -13.20 -3.21 -51.34
CA PHE A 98 -14.17 -4.30 -51.21
C PHE A 98 -14.74 -4.39 -49.80
N THR A 99 -16.00 -4.83 -49.72
CA THR A 99 -16.63 -5.30 -48.48
C THR A 99 -16.96 -6.78 -48.65
N ILE A 100 -16.32 -7.65 -47.87
CA ILE A 100 -16.56 -9.10 -47.87
C ILE A 100 -17.40 -9.46 -46.63
N THR A 101 -18.68 -9.77 -46.85
CA THR A 101 -19.62 -10.15 -45.79
C THR A 101 -19.72 -11.68 -45.67
N ILE A 102 -19.23 -12.21 -44.55
CA ILE A 102 -19.48 -13.58 -44.14
C ILE A 102 -20.89 -13.63 -43.52
N ALA A 103 -21.85 -14.12 -44.30
CA ALA A 103 -23.24 -14.24 -43.86
C ALA A 103 -23.41 -15.35 -42.79
N PRO A 104 -24.51 -15.31 -42.00
CA PRO A 104 -24.74 -16.25 -40.91
C PRO A 104 -24.66 -17.72 -41.33
N THR A 105 -24.15 -18.56 -40.42
CA THR A 105 -23.89 -20.01 -40.61
C THR A 105 -22.73 -20.38 -41.55
N PHE A 106 -22.10 -19.40 -42.22
CA PHE A 106 -20.93 -19.66 -43.06
C PHE A 106 -19.62 -19.27 -42.39
N THR A 107 -18.55 -19.97 -42.77
CA THR A 107 -17.18 -19.68 -42.36
C THR A 107 -16.30 -19.35 -43.57
N LEU A 108 -15.58 -18.23 -43.50
CA LEU A 108 -14.40 -17.95 -44.34
C LEU A 108 -13.15 -18.32 -43.54
N THR A 109 -12.35 -19.26 -44.06
CA THR A 109 -11.08 -19.69 -43.43
C THR A 109 -9.90 -19.22 -44.26
N ILE A 110 -8.96 -18.52 -43.64
CA ILE A 110 -7.71 -18.06 -44.24
C ILE A 110 -6.57 -18.80 -43.53
N SER A 111 -5.87 -19.66 -44.27
CA SER A 111 -5.09 -20.77 -43.72
C SER A 111 -3.59 -20.75 -44.03
N GLY A 112 -3.15 -19.83 -44.89
CA GLY A 112 -1.77 -19.73 -45.39
C GLY A 112 -1.20 -18.32 -45.26
N ALA A 113 -1.06 -17.60 -46.38
CA ALA A 113 -0.43 -16.28 -46.42
C ALA A 113 -1.20 -15.17 -45.68
N GLY A 114 -2.52 -15.27 -45.52
CA GLY A 114 -3.33 -14.20 -44.93
C GLY A 114 -3.83 -13.16 -45.93
N VAL A 115 -4.15 -11.96 -45.45
CA VAL A 115 -4.58 -10.81 -46.27
C VAL A 115 -3.37 -9.92 -46.60
N ALA A 116 -3.13 -9.72 -47.89
CA ALA A 116 -2.11 -8.82 -48.42
C ALA A 116 -2.80 -7.68 -49.19
N ASN A 117 -3.07 -6.56 -48.49
CA ASN A 117 -3.57 -5.35 -49.13
C ASN A 117 -2.41 -4.47 -49.63
N GLN A 118 -2.24 -4.39 -50.95
CA GLN A 118 -1.30 -3.46 -51.59
C GLN A 118 -2.02 -2.25 -52.20
N SER A 119 -3.35 -2.17 -52.09
CA SER A 119 -4.16 -1.10 -52.66
C SER A 119 -4.20 0.14 -51.74
N ALA A 120 -4.58 1.28 -52.32
CA ALA A 120 -4.82 2.50 -51.56
C ALA A 120 -6.14 2.49 -50.77
N GLY A 121 -7.04 1.53 -51.06
CA GLY A 121 -8.33 1.39 -50.40
C GLY A 121 -8.24 0.48 -49.17
N THR A 122 -8.84 0.91 -48.06
CA THR A 122 -9.05 0.05 -46.89
C THR A 122 -10.04 -1.05 -47.26
N GLN A 123 -9.67 -2.32 -47.02
CA GLN A 123 -10.52 -3.47 -47.35
C GLN A 123 -11.32 -3.88 -46.12
N HIS A 124 -12.63 -4.06 -46.29
CA HIS A 124 -13.58 -4.25 -45.19
C HIS A 124 -14.12 -5.68 -45.15
N PHE A 125 -14.13 -6.27 -43.96
CA PHE A 125 -14.68 -7.59 -43.69
C PHE A 125 -15.78 -7.48 -42.64
N VAL A 126 -16.90 -8.14 -42.88
CA VAL A 126 -18.07 -8.13 -41.98
C VAL A 126 -18.44 -9.56 -41.62
N THR A 127 -18.54 -9.86 -40.34
CA THR A 127 -19.13 -11.12 -39.86
C THR A 127 -20.53 -10.82 -39.33
N ASP A 128 -21.54 -11.35 -40.02
CA ASP A 128 -22.92 -10.89 -39.88
C ASP A 128 -23.78 -11.83 -39.01
N THR A 129 -24.91 -11.36 -38.49
CA THR A 129 -25.79 -12.10 -37.57
C THR A 129 -27.17 -12.35 -38.18
N TYR A 130 -27.86 -13.43 -37.78
CA TYR A 130 -29.15 -13.78 -38.39
C TYR A 130 -30.31 -12.94 -37.84
N PRO A 131 -31.08 -12.20 -38.68
CA PRO A 131 -32.23 -11.41 -38.24
C PRO A 131 -33.47 -12.29 -38.02
N GLY A 132 -33.45 -13.12 -36.98
CA GLY A 132 -34.58 -13.91 -36.48
C GLY A 132 -34.16 -15.09 -35.60
N PHE A 133 -35.13 -15.95 -35.23
CA PHE A 133 -34.93 -17.10 -34.32
C PHE A 133 -34.14 -18.29 -34.91
N LEU A 134 -33.28 -18.09 -35.90
CA LEU A 134 -32.42 -19.15 -36.45
C LEU A 134 -30.97 -18.95 -35.98
N TYR A 135 -30.37 -20.00 -35.47
CA TYR A 135 -29.00 -19.99 -34.94
C TYR A 135 -27.97 -19.84 -36.06
N GLY A 136 -27.06 -18.87 -35.91
CA GLY A 136 -25.94 -18.71 -36.81
C GLY A 136 -25.28 -17.34 -36.70
N SER A 137 -23.95 -17.36 -36.55
CA SER A 137 -23.07 -16.22 -36.75
C SER A 137 -22.31 -16.42 -38.05
N GLY A 138 -21.89 -15.34 -38.72
CA GLY A 138 -20.80 -15.39 -39.68
C GLY A 138 -19.47 -15.58 -38.94
N THR A 139 -18.54 -16.34 -39.52
CA THR A 139 -17.22 -16.58 -38.90
C THR A 139 -16.08 -16.34 -39.88
N LEU A 140 -15.12 -15.49 -39.51
CA LEU A 140 -13.85 -15.32 -40.20
C LEU A 140 -12.73 -15.95 -39.37
N SER A 141 -12.00 -16.90 -39.94
CA SER A 141 -11.03 -17.72 -39.20
C SER A 141 -9.64 -17.65 -39.81
N PHE A 142 -8.70 -17.03 -39.12
CA PHE A 142 -7.27 -17.03 -39.44
C PHE A 142 -6.57 -18.19 -38.72
N SER A 143 -5.65 -18.88 -39.40
CA SER A 143 -4.93 -20.03 -38.83
C SER A 143 -3.50 -20.16 -39.36
N ASN A 144 -2.72 -21.08 -38.78
CA ASN A 144 -1.30 -21.27 -39.06
C ASN A 144 -0.48 -19.98 -38.86
N THR A 145 -0.07 -19.32 -39.94
CA THR A 145 0.70 -18.06 -39.94
C THR A 145 -0.04 -16.93 -40.65
N ALA A 146 -1.34 -17.11 -40.93
CA ALA A 146 -2.13 -16.13 -41.68
C ALA A 146 -2.22 -14.80 -40.92
N THR A 147 -2.05 -13.70 -41.64
CA THR A 147 -2.25 -12.34 -41.11
C THR A 147 -3.59 -11.75 -41.54
N ALA A 148 -4.19 -10.89 -40.70
CA ALA A 148 -5.30 -10.01 -41.07
C ALA A 148 -4.88 -8.81 -41.93
N GLY A 149 -3.57 -8.64 -42.14
CA GLY A 149 -2.99 -7.64 -43.04
C GLY A 149 -3.00 -6.22 -42.50
N ASP A 150 -2.40 -5.32 -43.29
CA ASP A 150 -2.38 -3.88 -43.02
C ASP A 150 -3.46 -3.18 -43.87
N ASN A 151 -3.93 -2.01 -43.45
CA ASN A 151 -4.99 -1.25 -44.14
C ASN A 151 -6.27 -2.11 -44.39
N THR A 152 -6.70 -2.81 -43.35
CA THR A 152 -7.91 -3.66 -43.33
C THR A 152 -8.79 -3.31 -42.12
N THR A 153 -10.11 -3.44 -42.29
CA THR A 153 -11.11 -3.25 -41.23
C THR A 153 -11.97 -4.49 -41.08
N TYR A 154 -12.27 -4.86 -39.84
CA TYR A 154 -13.07 -6.02 -39.47
C TYR A 154 -14.21 -5.56 -38.57
N THR A 155 -15.45 -5.81 -38.98
CA THR A 155 -16.65 -5.52 -38.18
C THR A 155 -17.34 -6.83 -37.81
N ASN A 156 -17.33 -7.14 -36.52
CA ASN A 156 -18.10 -8.24 -35.98
C ASN A 156 -19.44 -7.67 -35.48
N HIS A 157 -20.53 -8.00 -36.15
CA HIS A 157 -21.85 -7.47 -35.81
C HIS A 157 -22.35 -8.02 -34.47
N GLY A 158 -23.00 -7.15 -33.71
CA GLY A 158 -23.81 -7.57 -32.57
C GLY A 158 -25.01 -8.38 -33.03
N SER A 159 -25.53 -9.23 -32.15
CA SER A 159 -26.81 -9.88 -32.39
C SER A 159 -27.96 -8.91 -32.21
N THR A 160 -29.03 -9.09 -32.96
CA THR A 160 -30.33 -8.48 -32.64
C THR A 160 -31.12 -9.34 -31.64
N ASN A 161 -30.83 -10.65 -31.54
CA ASN A 161 -31.70 -11.62 -30.90
C ASN A 161 -31.11 -12.23 -29.62
N GLY A 162 -31.93 -12.25 -28.57
CA GLY A 162 -31.59 -12.76 -27.26
C GLY A 162 -31.39 -14.27 -27.20
N GLU A 163 -30.24 -14.71 -26.68
CA GLU A 163 -30.02 -16.13 -26.37
C GLU A 163 -30.84 -16.59 -25.16
N ASN A 164 -31.38 -17.80 -25.28
CA ASN A 164 -32.46 -18.28 -24.42
C ASN A 164 -31.96 -18.89 -23.09
N GLY A 165 -31.34 -18.07 -22.25
CA GLY A 165 -31.20 -18.33 -20.81
C GLY A 165 -29.79 -18.58 -20.28
N ASP A 166 -28.73 -18.48 -21.08
CA ASP A 166 -27.37 -18.31 -20.53
C ASP A 166 -27.20 -16.86 -20.07
N THR A 167 -26.67 -16.67 -18.86
CA THR A 167 -26.46 -15.36 -18.24
C THR A 167 -24.97 -15.02 -18.10
N THR A 168 -24.06 -15.90 -18.55
CA THR A 168 -22.62 -15.74 -18.33
C THR A 168 -21.93 -14.99 -19.48
N PRO A 169 -20.97 -14.08 -19.23
CA PRO A 169 -20.32 -13.26 -20.28
C PRO A 169 -19.50 -14.01 -21.33
N TYR A 170 -19.28 -15.32 -21.19
CA TYR A 170 -18.14 -16.03 -21.80
C TYR A 170 -18.52 -17.17 -22.75
N SER A 171 -19.82 -17.42 -22.99
CA SER A 171 -20.32 -18.60 -23.74
C SER A 171 -21.41 -18.33 -24.77
N SER A 172 -22.15 -17.21 -24.68
CA SER A 172 -23.25 -16.88 -25.60
C SER A 172 -22.75 -16.10 -26.82
N PHE A 173 -22.15 -16.82 -27.78
CA PHE A 173 -21.51 -16.28 -29.00
C PHE A 173 -22.50 -15.86 -30.11
N GLY A 174 -23.64 -15.26 -29.77
CA GLY A 174 -24.70 -14.88 -30.71
C GLY A 174 -24.38 -13.73 -31.69
N GLY A 175 -23.21 -13.09 -31.55
CA GLY A 175 -22.68 -12.08 -32.48
C GLY A 175 -21.77 -12.69 -33.56
N GLY A 176 -21.37 -11.89 -34.55
CA GLY A 176 -20.36 -12.24 -35.54
C GLY A 176 -18.99 -12.52 -34.91
N ILE A 177 -18.18 -13.39 -35.51
CA ILE A 177 -16.92 -13.87 -34.90
C ILE A 177 -15.74 -13.74 -35.88
N THR A 178 -14.68 -13.03 -35.48
CA THR A 178 -13.35 -13.14 -36.10
C THR A 178 -12.38 -13.84 -35.13
N GLN A 179 -11.67 -14.87 -35.58
CA GLN A 179 -10.88 -15.74 -34.70
C GLN A 179 -9.50 -16.08 -35.29
N PHE A 180 -8.48 -16.20 -34.43
CA PHE A 180 -7.08 -16.46 -34.76
C PHE A 180 -6.56 -17.71 -34.02
N PHE A 181 -5.92 -18.62 -34.75
CA PHE A 181 -5.36 -19.89 -34.23
C PHE A 181 -3.86 -20.05 -34.54
N ASN A 182 -3.24 -21.02 -33.87
CA ASN A 182 -1.83 -21.42 -34.00
C ASN A 182 -0.86 -20.27 -33.72
N THR A 183 -0.46 -19.52 -34.76
CA THR A 183 0.46 -18.38 -34.74
C THR A 183 -0.01 -17.29 -35.71
N ALA A 184 -1.32 -17.19 -35.93
CA ALA A 184 -1.94 -16.19 -36.80
C ALA A 184 -1.91 -14.79 -36.16
N GLN A 185 -1.83 -13.74 -36.98
CA GLN A 185 -1.52 -12.38 -36.53
C GLN A 185 -2.59 -11.38 -36.97
N ALA A 186 -3.08 -10.52 -36.08
CA ALA A 186 -4.00 -9.43 -36.47
C ALA A 186 -3.30 -8.27 -37.20
N GLY A 187 -1.96 -8.25 -37.27
CA GLY A 187 -1.20 -7.24 -38.01
C GLY A 187 -1.39 -5.84 -37.45
N SER A 188 -1.60 -4.85 -38.32
CA SER A 188 -2.02 -3.48 -37.96
C SER A 188 -3.51 -3.21 -38.25
N ALA A 189 -4.34 -4.24 -38.30
CA ALA A 189 -5.75 -4.11 -38.69
C ALA A 189 -6.62 -3.44 -37.63
N THR A 190 -7.76 -2.90 -38.05
CA THR A 190 -8.76 -2.30 -37.14
C THR A 190 -9.96 -3.21 -36.97
N PHE A 191 -10.37 -3.47 -35.73
CA PHE A 191 -11.50 -4.33 -35.37
C PHE A 191 -12.56 -3.54 -34.61
N THR A 192 -13.83 -3.73 -35.00
CA THR A 192 -15.00 -3.22 -34.28
C THR A 192 -15.87 -4.40 -33.88
N ASN A 193 -15.90 -4.69 -32.58
CA ASN A 193 -16.76 -5.66 -31.95
C ASN A 193 -18.01 -4.91 -31.44
N GLN A 194 -19.12 -5.01 -32.15
CA GLN A 194 -20.34 -4.27 -31.84
C GLN A 194 -21.11 -4.90 -30.66
N GLY A 195 -21.71 -4.09 -29.81
CA GLY A 195 -22.64 -4.56 -28.78
C GLY A 195 -23.97 -5.04 -29.36
N GLY A 196 -24.64 -5.98 -28.67
CA GLY A 196 -25.97 -6.45 -29.03
C GLY A 196 -27.02 -5.33 -28.98
N SER A 197 -27.96 -5.33 -29.94
CA SER A 197 -28.81 -4.17 -30.22
C SER A 197 -30.26 -4.28 -29.74
N ASP A 198 -31.00 -5.33 -30.11
CA ASP A 198 -32.48 -5.26 -30.11
C ASP A 198 -33.20 -6.03 -28.98
N SER A 199 -32.52 -6.88 -28.20
CA SER A 199 -33.17 -7.66 -27.14
C SER A 199 -32.26 -8.15 -26.00
N SER A 200 -32.86 -8.48 -24.85
CA SER A 200 -32.18 -9.03 -23.68
C SER A 200 -31.43 -10.32 -24.01
N ASN A 201 -30.18 -10.43 -23.58
CA ASN A 201 -29.23 -11.50 -23.90
C ASN A 201 -28.77 -11.54 -25.38
N ALA A 202 -28.94 -10.46 -26.16
CA ALA A 202 -28.35 -10.39 -27.50
C ALA A 202 -26.81 -10.31 -27.39
N GLY A 203 -26.13 -11.32 -27.94
CA GLY A 203 -24.66 -11.44 -27.88
C GLY A 203 -23.94 -10.33 -28.64
N GLY A 204 -22.76 -9.93 -28.17
CA GLY A 204 -21.90 -8.98 -28.88
C GLY A 204 -21.07 -9.64 -29.99
N GLY A 205 -20.67 -8.86 -30.97
CA GLY A 205 -19.63 -9.26 -31.93
C GLY A 205 -18.32 -9.54 -31.20
N THR A 206 -17.56 -10.52 -31.67
CA THR A 206 -16.42 -11.08 -30.92
C THR A 206 -15.15 -11.20 -31.78
N THR A 207 -14.00 -10.81 -31.21
CA THR A 207 -12.66 -11.15 -31.72
C THR A 207 -11.97 -12.11 -30.75
N VAL A 208 -11.41 -13.23 -31.25
CA VAL A 208 -10.78 -14.26 -30.39
C VAL A 208 -9.37 -14.63 -30.85
N PHE A 209 -8.45 -14.76 -29.90
CA PHE A 209 -7.11 -15.29 -30.07
C PHE A 209 -6.94 -16.60 -29.28
N HIS A 210 -6.33 -17.59 -29.91
CA HIS A 210 -6.07 -18.95 -29.38
C HIS A 210 -4.59 -19.34 -29.55
N ASP A 211 -4.20 -20.46 -28.93
CA ASP A 211 -2.87 -21.07 -29.06
C ASP A 211 -1.74 -20.07 -28.71
N SER A 212 -0.94 -19.65 -29.70
CA SER A 212 0.10 -18.62 -29.59
C SER A 212 -0.05 -17.54 -30.68
N SER A 213 -1.30 -17.26 -31.08
CA SER A 213 -1.65 -16.14 -31.98
C SER A 213 -1.46 -14.77 -31.31
N SER A 214 -1.44 -13.68 -32.09
CA SER A 214 -1.26 -12.34 -31.51
C SER A 214 -2.04 -11.22 -32.20
N ALA A 215 -2.47 -10.24 -31.40
CA ALA A 215 -3.08 -9.00 -31.89
C ALA A 215 -2.07 -8.03 -32.54
N GLY A 216 -0.76 -8.26 -32.43
CA GLY A 216 0.27 -7.49 -33.15
C GLY A 216 0.30 -6.01 -32.74
N THR A 217 -0.16 -5.13 -33.62
CA THR A 217 -0.37 -3.69 -33.35
C THR A 217 -1.76 -3.25 -33.81
N ALA A 218 -2.75 -4.14 -33.68
CA ALA A 218 -4.13 -3.86 -34.09
C ALA A 218 -4.79 -2.78 -33.22
N THR A 219 -5.81 -2.11 -33.79
CA THR A 219 -6.70 -1.21 -33.04
C THR A 219 -8.05 -1.90 -32.87
N ILE A 220 -8.47 -2.16 -31.64
CA ILE A 220 -9.65 -2.97 -31.35
C ILE A 220 -10.63 -2.16 -30.50
N THR A 221 -11.85 -1.96 -30.98
CA THR A 221 -12.95 -1.32 -30.24
C THR A 221 -13.99 -2.37 -29.85
N ASN A 222 -14.22 -2.52 -28.55
CA ASN A 222 -15.31 -3.30 -27.98
C ASN A 222 -16.42 -2.31 -27.56
N GLU A 223 -17.49 -2.23 -28.36
CA GLU A 223 -18.60 -1.31 -28.13
C GLU A 223 -19.52 -1.80 -27.00
N GLY A 224 -20.11 -0.86 -26.25
CA GLY A 224 -21.15 -1.18 -25.28
C GLY A 224 -22.46 -1.65 -25.93
N SER A 225 -23.29 -2.39 -25.19
CA SER A 225 -24.61 -2.82 -25.64
C SER A 225 -25.56 -1.63 -25.80
N GLN A 226 -26.40 -1.69 -26.84
CA GLN A 226 -27.34 -0.60 -27.14
C GLN A 226 -28.67 -0.74 -26.37
N THR A 227 -28.94 -1.92 -25.80
CA THR A 227 -30.11 -2.20 -24.95
C THR A 227 -29.75 -2.95 -23.66
N VAL A 228 -30.64 -2.85 -22.68
CA VAL A 228 -30.50 -3.42 -21.34
C VAL A 228 -30.47 -4.95 -21.42
N ALA A 229 -29.55 -5.56 -20.65
CA ALA A 229 -29.28 -6.99 -20.63
C ALA A 229 -28.76 -7.63 -21.94
N ALA A 230 -28.57 -6.87 -23.03
CA ALA A 230 -27.70 -7.32 -24.13
C ALA A 230 -26.23 -7.28 -23.70
N PHE A 231 -25.35 -8.02 -24.39
CA PHE A 231 -23.92 -8.04 -24.15
C PHE A 231 -23.22 -6.96 -24.98
N GLY A 232 -22.16 -6.34 -24.47
CA GLY A 232 -21.25 -5.53 -25.30
C GLY A 232 -20.37 -6.41 -26.20
N GLY A 233 -19.65 -5.79 -27.14
CA GLY A 233 -18.65 -6.48 -27.95
C GLY A 233 -17.49 -7.02 -27.10
N VAL A 234 -16.82 -8.07 -27.59
CA VAL A 234 -15.83 -8.81 -26.79
C VAL A 234 -14.54 -9.06 -27.55
N THR A 235 -13.40 -8.89 -26.89
CA THR A 235 -12.10 -9.42 -27.31
C THR A 235 -11.62 -10.46 -26.28
N VAL A 236 -11.20 -11.64 -26.74
CA VAL A 236 -10.72 -12.72 -25.86
C VAL A 236 -9.36 -13.21 -26.31
N PHE A 237 -8.41 -13.28 -25.38
CA PHE A 237 -7.10 -13.92 -25.50
C PHE A 237 -7.09 -15.19 -24.65
N ASN A 238 -6.80 -16.34 -25.28
CA ASN A 238 -6.73 -17.64 -24.61
C ASN A 238 -5.34 -18.25 -24.72
N ASP A 239 -5.13 -19.33 -23.96
CA ASP A 239 -3.99 -20.23 -24.06
C ASP A 239 -2.64 -19.55 -23.77
N THR A 240 -1.88 -19.19 -24.80
CA THR A 240 -0.60 -18.45 -24.72
C THR A 240 -0.57 -17.30 -25.74
N SER A 241 -1.74 -16.79 -26.15
CA SER A 241 -1.83 -15.68 -27.10
C SER A 241 -1.39 -14.35 -26.47
N SER A 242 -0.82 -13.47 -27.29
CA SER A 242 -0.27 -12.16 -26.85
C SER A 242 -1.02 -11.00 -27.51
N ALA A 243 -1.34 -9.95 -26.75
CA ALA A 243 -1.88 -8.72 -27.33
C ALA A 243 -0.83 -7.90 -28.12
N GLY A 244 0.45 -8.25 -28.06
CA GLY A 244 1.54 -7.49 -28.67
C GLY A 244 1.56 -6.06 -28.14
N SER A 245 1.59 -5.08 -29.05
CA SER A 245 1.42 -3.66 -28.75
C SER A 245 0.09 -3.12 -29.32
N ALA A 246 -0.98 -3.93 -29.30
CA ALA A 246 -2.32 -3.54 -29.74
C ALA A 246 -2.94 -2.45 -28.85
N GLN A 247 -3.82 -1.64 -29.41
CA GLN A 247 -4.62 -0.64 -28.69
C GLN A 247 -6.06 -1.15 -28.59
N VAL A 248 -6.57 -1.32 -27.37
CA VAL A 248 -7.90 -1.91 -27.12
C VAL A 248 -8.75 -0.98 -26.25
N THR A 249 -9.90 -0.56 -26.78
CA THR A 249 -10.87 0.29 -26.06
C THR A 249 -12.15 -0.47 -25.76
N ASN A 250 -12.46 -0.60 -24.48
CA ASN A 250 -13.69 -1.18 -23.95
C ASN A 250 -14.63 -0.04 -23.58
N GLN A 251 -15.58 0.26 -24.45
CA GLN A 251 -16.53 1.35 -24.27
C GLN A 251 -17.57 1.01 -23.19
N SER A 252 -18.07 2.00 -22.46
CA SER A 252 -19.24 1.81 -21.59
C SER A 252 -20.53 1.63 -22.39
N GLY A 253 -21.52 0.98 -21.79
CA GLY A 253 -22.87 0.88 -22.35
C GLY A 253 -23.54 2.25 -22.49
N SER A 254 -24.42 2.43 -23.49
CA SER A 254 -24.94 3.74 -23.87
C SER A 254 -26.14 4.29 -23.05
N THR A 255 -26.78 3.47 -22.19
CA THR A 255 -27.96 3.88 -21.38
C THR A 255 -28.00 3.12 -20.04
N ASP A 256 -28.83 3.53 -19.09
CA ASP A 256 -28.86 2.92 -17.75
C ASP A 256 -29.00 1.39 -17.79
N SER A 257 -28.15 0.68 -17.04
CA SER A 257 -28.07 -0.79 -16.97
C SER A 257 -27.74 -1.52 -18.29
N THR A 258 -27.14 -0.84 -19.28
CA THR A 258 -26.47 -1.51 -20.41
C THR A 258 -25.05 -1.92 -20.07
N ARG A 259 -24.51 -2.93 -20.75
CA ARG A 259 -23.20 -3.51 -20.46
C ARG A 259 -22.16 -2.91 -21.39
N GLY A 260 -20.97 -2.57 -20.90
CA GLY A 260 -19.89 -2.14 -21.79
C GLY A 260 -19.28 -3.28 -22.60
N GLY A 261 -18.31 -2.94 -23.44
CA GLY A 261 -17.43 -3.88 -24.09
C GLY A 261 -16.46 -4.54 -23.10
N TYR A 262 -15.94 -5.71 -23.48
CA TYR A 262 -15.06 -6.52 -22.64
C TYR A 262 -13.76 -6.91 -23.37
N THR A 263 -12.64 -6.87 -22.65
CA THR A 263 -11.40 -7.59 -23.01
C THR A 263 -11.10 -8.63 -21.95
N VAL A 264 -10.79 -9.87 -22.35
CA VAL A 264 -10.58 -10.99 -21.43
C VAL A 264 -9.30 -11.74 -21.79
N PHE A 265 -8.45 -11.99 -20.80
CA PHE A 265 -7.26 -12.85 -20.87
C PHE A 265 -7.48 -14.08 -19.99
N ASN A 266 -7.32 -15.28 -20.56
CA ASN A 266 -7.50 -16.57 -19.89
C ASN A 266 -6.23 -17.43 -19.99
N ASN A 267 -6.22 -18.56 -19.25
CA ASN A 267 -5.14 -19.55 -19.25
C ASN A 267 -3.78 -18.92 -18.89
N SER A 268 -2.89 -18.70 -19.86
CA SER A 268 -1.58 -18.05 -19.69
C SER A 268 -1.34 -16.99 -20.78
N ALA A 269 -2.41 -16.33 -21.23
CA ALA A 269 -2.33 -15.23 -22.21
C ALA A 269 -1.66 -13.98 -21.62
N ASP A 270 -1.05 -13.18 -22.49
CA ASP A 270 -0.20 -12.03 -22.12
C ASP A 270 -0.69 -10.73 -22.78
N ALA A 271 -0.80 -9.65 -22.01
CA ALA A 271 -1.08 -8.32 -22.53
C ALA A 271 0.17 -7.63 -23.15
N ASP A 272 1.36 -8.20 -22.92
CA ASP A 272 2.62 -7.91 -23.59
C ASP A 272 3.04 -6.43 -23.42
N THR A 273 2.75 -5.58 -24.40
CA THR A 273 3.10 -4.16 -24.45
C THR A 273 1.92 -3.32 -24.99
N GLY A 274 0.69 -3.85 -24.88
CA GLY A 274 -0.52 -3.20 -25.38
C GLY A 274 -0.96 -1.99 -24.55
N THR A 275 -1.97 -1.28 -25.08
CA THR A 275 -2.63 -0.17 -24.38
C THR A 275 -4.12 -0.48 -24.25
N PHE A 276 -4.62 -0.55 -23.03
CA PHE A 276 -5.99 -0.95 -22.71
C PHE A 276 -6.74 0.18 -22.02
N ILE A 277 -7.87 0.58 -22.59
CA ILE A 277 -8.73 1.62 -22.04
C ILE A 277 -10.07 0.99 -21.67
N SER A 278 -10.41 1.03 -20.38
CA SER A 278 -11.72 0.66 -19.85
C SER A 278 -12.51 1.94 -19.57
N ASP A 279 -13.54 2.24 -20.36
CA ASP A 279 -14.29 3.48 -20.24
C ASP A 279 -15.22 3.51 -19.02
N GLY A 280 -15.27 4.68 -18.37
CA GLY A 280 -16.23 4.98 -17.32
C GLY A 280 -17.64 5.17 -17.86
N GLY A 281 -18.62 4.94 -17.00
CA GLY A 281 -20.03 4.98 -17.37
C GLY A 281 -20.51 6.35 -17.81
N VAL A 282 -21.23 6.36 -18.94
CA VAL A 282 -22.04 7.50 -19.41
C VAL A 282 -23.46 7.48 -18.81
N ALA A 283 -23.85 6.37 -18.21
CA ALA A 283 -25.14 6.14 -17.55
C ALA A 283 -24.99 5.16 -16.37
N SER A 284 -26.00 5.03 -15.50
CA SER A 284 -25.87 4.24 -14.27
C SER A 284 -25.71 2.75 -14.55
N GLY A 285 -24.79 2.09 -13.86
CA GLY A 285 -24.47 0.67 -14.07
C GLY A 285 -23.73 0.34 -15.37
N THR A 286 -23.31 1.35 -16.14
CA THR A 286 -22.50 1.15 -17.36
C THR A 286 -21.01 1.27 -17.06
N MET A 287 -20.18 0.40 -17.65
CA MET A 287 -18.72 0.38 -17.49
C MET A 287 -18.08 -0.48 -18.59
N GLY A 288 -16.92 -0.07 -19.12
CA GLY A 288 -16.03 -0.94 -19.90
C GLY A 288 -15.12 -1.77 -18.99
N VAL A 289 -14.75 -2.98 -19.41
CA VAL A 289 -14.03 -3.94 -18.55
C VAL A 289 -12.85 -4.60 -19.26
N THR A 290 -11.71 -4.69 -18.57
CA THR A 290 -10.58 -5.56 -18.91
C THR A 290 -10.41 -6.60 -17.79
N LEU A 291 -10.17 -7.86 -18.14
CA LEU A 291 -10.22 -8.99 -17.20
C LEU A 291 -9.05 -9.96 -17.43
N PHE A 292 -8.41 -10.41 -16.36
CA PHE A 292 -7.39 -11.46 -16.33
C PHE A 292 -7.82 -12.60 -15.41
N ASN A 293 -7.77 -13.83 -15.91
CA ASN A 293 -8.13 -15.05 -15.18
C ASN A 293 -6.98 -16.08 -15.21
N ASN A 294 -7.06 -17.08 -14.33
CA ASN A 294 -6.13 -18.21 -14.26
C ASN A 294 -4.68 -17.78 -14.02
N ASP A 295 -3.75 -18.07 -14.94
CA ASP A 295 -2.32 -17.70 -14.85
C ASP A 295 -1.97 -16.57 -15.85
N ALA A 296 -2.96 -15.82 -16.34
CA ALA A 296 -2.77 -14.76 -17.34
C ALA A 296 -2.00 -13.55 -16.76
N THR A 297 -1.31 -12.81 -17.63
CA THR A 297 -0.42 -11.72 -17.21
C THR A 297 -0.62 -10.42 -18.00
N ALA A 298 -0.40 -9.29 -17.31
CA ALA A 298 -0.41 -7.96 -17.91
C ALA A 298 0.94 -7.54 -18.53
N GLY A 299 1.99 -8.37 -18.41
CA GLY A 299 3.29 -8.14 -19.04
C GLY A 299 3.95 -6.81 -18.63
N SER A 300 4.09 -5.91 -19.61
CA SER A 300 4.55 -4.53 -19.48
C SER A 300 3.58 -3.55 -20.16
N ALA A 301 2.30 -3.91 -20.25
CA ALA A 301 1.27 -3.12 -20.92
C ALA A 301 0.81 -1.91 -20.09
N HIS A 302 0.10 -0.98 -20.74
CA HIS A 302 -0.46 0.21 -20.11
C HIS A 302 -1.99 0.11 -20.01
N PHE A 303 -2.54 0.33 -18.81
CA PHE A 303 -3.98 0.21 -18.53
C PHE A 303 -4.54 1.52 -17.97
N THR A 304 -5.64 2.00 -18.55
CA THR A 304 -6.42 3.13 -18.02
C THR A 304 -7.84 2.70 -17.70
N ALA A 305 -8.18 2.71 -16.41
CA ALA A 305 -9.55 2.66 -15.94
C ALA A 305 -10.08 4.10 -15.84
N ASN A 306 -10.89 4.52 -16.80
CA ASN A 306 -11.44 5.88 -16.84
C ASN A 306 -12.50 6.07 -15.73
N GLY A 307 -12.50 7.25 -15.09
CA GLY A 307 -13.59 7.66 -14.20
C GLY A 307 -14.90 7.85 -14.97
N ALA A 308 -16.03 7.70 -14.27
CA ALA A 308 -17.34 7.94 -14.86
C ALA A 308 -17.55 9.41 -15.23
N VAL A 309 -18.32 9.62 -16.29
CA VAL A 309 -18.66 10.96 -16.81
C VAL A 309 -20.09 11.39 -16.44
N ALA A 310 -20.83 10.55 -15.72
CA ALA A 310 -22.20 10.78 -15.28
C ALA A 310 -22.39 10.50 -13.78
N SER A 311 -23.33 11.23 -13.16
CA SER A 311 -23.65 11.08 -11.73
C SER A 311 -24.28 9.73 -11.45
N GLY A 312 -23.78 9.00 -10.45
CA GLY A 312 -24.27 7.64 -10.12
C GLY A 312 -23.89 6.56 -11.15
N ALA A 313 -22.91 6.84 -12.01
CA ALA A 313 -22.27 5.86 -12.89
C ALA A 313 -20.90 5.43 -12.33
N SER A 314 -20.52 4.18 -12.60
CA SER A 314 -19.24 3.59 -12.17
C SER A 314 -18.14 3.85 -13.20
N GLY A 315 -16.91 4.05 -12.75
CA GLY A 315 -15.76 4.08 -13.67
C GLY A 315 -15.52 2.73 -14.34
N GLY A 316 -14.62 2.70 -15.33
CA GLY A 316 -14.19 1.47 -15.99
C GLY A 316 -13.43 0.55 -15.05
N TYR A 317 -13.29 -0.72 -15.42
CA TYR A 317 -12.69 -1.76 -14.58
C TYR A 317 -11.50 -2.45 -15.26
N VAL A 318 -10.51 -2.81 -14.45
CA VAL A 318 -9.44 -3.77 -14.75
C VAL A 318 -9.39 -4.78 -13.61
N ILE A 319 -9.63 -6.05 -13.87
CA ILE A 319 -9.84 -7.08 -12.83
C ILE A 319 -8.88 -8.24 -13.02
N PHE A 320 -8.27 -8.71 -11.93
CA PHE A 320 -7.43 -9.90 -11.85
C PHE A 320 -8.07 -10.95 -10.93
N ASN A 321 -8.15 -12.20 -11.40
CA ASN A 321 -8.62 -13.37 -10.66
C ASN A 321 -7.58 -14.51 -10.63
N ASP A 322 -7.81 -15.50 -9.77
CA ASP A 322 -6.98 -16.69 -9.61
C ASP A 322 -5.50 -16.34 -9.33
N ASN A 323 -4.55 -16.80 -10.15
CA ASN A 323 -3.12 -16.54 -10.00
C ASN A 323 -2.64 -15.38 -10.88
N ALA A 324 -3.55 -14.64 -11.53
CA ALA A 324 -3.20 -13.67 -12.56
C ALA A 324 -2.27 -12.55 -12.02
N SER A 325 -1.36 -12.07 -12.88
CA SER A 325 -0.26 -11.21 -12.44
C SER A 325 -0.08 -9.94 -13.26
N ALA A 326 0.02 -8.80 -12.57
CA ALA A 326 0.25 -7.50 -13.17
C ALA A 326 1.70 -7.30 -13.68
N VAL A 327 2.66 -8.03 -13.09
CA VAL A 327 4.10 -7.97 -13.42
C VAL A 327 4.59 -6.52 -13.53
N THR A 328 5.07 -6.07 -14.70
CA THR A 328 5.70 -4.76 -14.89
C THR A 328 4.79 -3.74 -15.59
N ALA A 329 3.49 -4.00 -15.63
CA ALA A 329 2.51 -3.11 -16.26
C ALA A 329 2.29 -1.80 -15.47
N ASP A 330 1.95 -0.74 -16.20
CA ASP A 330 1.55 0.55 -15.65
C ASP A 330 0.02 0.67 -15.65
N PHE A 331 -0.55 1.07 -14.52
CA PHE A 331 -1.99 1.23 -14.35
C PHE A 331 -2.36 2.65 -13.91
N THR A 332 -3.40 3.20 -14.53
CA THR A 332 -4.02 4.47 -14.15
C THR A 332 -5.49 4.25 -13.81
N ALA A 333 -5.86 4.53 -12.56
CA ALA A 333 -7.26 4.61 -12.11
C ALA A 333 -7.64 6.09 -12.00
N GLU A 334 -8.44 6.58 -12.95
CA GLU A 334 -8.81 7.98 -13.03
C GLU A 334 -9.95 8.35 -12.06
N GLY A 335 -9.95 9.60 -11.60
CA GLY A 335 -11.06 10.15 -10.83
C GLY A 335 -12.29 10.43 -11.72
N GLY A 336 -13.48 10.42 -11.11
CA GLY A 336 -14.72 10.81 -11.79
C GLY A 336 -14.65 12.23 -12.34
N THR A 337 -15.33 12.48 -13.46
CA THR A 337 -15.35 13.79 -14.15
C THR A 337 -16.70 14.51 -14.06
N ALA A 338 -17.64 13.96 -13.28
CA ALA A 338 -18.93 14.56 -12.97
C ALA A 338 -19.26 14.41 -11.47
N SER A 339 -20.10 15.30 -10.93
CA SER A 339 -20.48 15.27 -9.52
C SER A 339 -21.26 13.98 -9.19
N GLY A 340 -20.84 13.24 -8.17
CA GLY A 340 -21.39 11.93 -7.82
C GLY A 340 -21.02 10.79 -8.79
N ALA A 341 -20.08 11.00 -9.71
CA ALA A 341 -19.52 9.93 -10.54
C ALA A 341 -18.39 9.19 -9.79
N GLU A 342 -18.30 7.87 -9.95
CA GLU A 342 -17.17 7.11 -9.38
C GLU A 342 -15.90 7.23 -10.23
N GLY A 343 -14.73 7.00 -9.62
CA GLY A 343 -13.49 6.80 -10.36
C GLY A 343 -13.40 5.39 -10.99
N GLY A 344 -12.38 5.22 -11.83
CA GLY A 344 -11.99 3.93 -12.40
C GLY A 344 -11.44 2.97 -11.34
N ASN A 345 -11.49 1.68 -11.64
CA ASN A 345 -11.35 0.59 -10.67
C ASN A 345 -10.33 -0.43 -11.14
N ILE A 346 -9.42 -0.83 -10.25
CA ILE A 346 -8.48 -1.91 -10.48
C ILE A 346 -8.57 -2.89 -9.30
N GLU A 347 -8.87 -4.17 -9.58
CA GLU A 347 -9.23 -5.14 -8.53
C GLU A 347 -8.38 -6.40 -8.62
N PHE A 348 -7.86 -6.83 -7.47
CA PHE A 348 -6.98 -7.99 -7.30
C PHE A 348 -7.62 -8.97 -6.31
N TYR A 349 -8.22 -10.03 -6.83
CA TYR A 349 -8.88 -11.08 -6.06
C TYR A 349 -7.91 -12.20 -5.65
N ALA A 350 -8.38 -13.12 -4.81
CA ALA A 350 -7.55 -14.11 -4.12
C ALA A 350 -6.57 -14.87 -5.03
N GLY A 351 -5.28 -14.84 -4.67
CA GLY A 351 -4.16 -15.51 -5.37
C GLY A 351 -3.34 -14.58 -6.28
N THR A 352 -3.89 -13.44 -6.68
CA THR A 352 -3.27 -12.55 -7.67
C THR A 352 -2.09 -11.74 -7.11
N THR A 353 -1.21 -11.31 -8.02
CA THR A 353 0.00 -10.56 -7.66
C THR A 353 0.18 -9.31 -8.51
N ALA A 354 0.52 -8.17 -7.89
CA ALA A 354 0.91 -6.95 -8.59
C ALA A 354 2.42 -6.65 -8.51
N ASP A 355 3.25 -7.67 -8.29
CA ASP A 355 4.69 -7.51 -8.03
C ASP A 355 5.42 -6.77 -9.16
N GLN A 356 6.09 -5.67 -8.81
CA GLN A 356 6.82 -4.72 -9.68
C GLN A 356 5.97 -3.76 -10.56
N ALA A 357 4.64 -3.76 -10.42
CA ALA A 357 3.77 -2.86 -11.19
C ALA A 357 3.76 -1.40 -10.68
N THR A 358 3.37 -0.47 -11.54
CA THR A 358 3.21 0.96 -11.22
C THR A 358 1.73 1.36 -11.22
N PHE A 359 1.28 2.07 -10.19
CA PHE A 359 -0.10 2.55 -10.07
C PHE A 359 -0.16 4.06 -9.88
N THR A 360 -0.91 4.73 -10.75
CA THR A 360 -1.39 6.11 -10.57
C THR A 360 -2.88 6.08 -10.24
N VAL A 361 -3.26 6.60 -9.08
CA VAL A 361 -4.64 6.53 -8.56
C VAL A 361 -5.11 7.96 -8.29
N ASN A 362 -5.87 8.53 -9.23
CA ASN A 362 -6.20 9.96 -9.23
C ASN A 362 -7.46 10.28 -8.41
N GLY A 363 -7.44 11.41 -7.71
CA GLY A 363 -8.62 11.95 -7.04
C GLY A 363 -9.64 12.52 -8.02
N GLY A 364 -10.87 12.75 -7.55
CA GLY A 364 -11.95 13.35 -8.33
C GLY A 364 -11.55 14.72 -8.87
N SER A 365 -11.88 14.97 -10.15
CA SER A 365 -11.47 16.19 -10.86
C SER A 365 -12.43 17.38 -10.71
N VAL A 366 -13.66 17.11 -10.25
CA VAL A 366 -14.75 18.08 -10.10
C VAL A 366 -15.50 17.90 -8.77
N GLU A 367 -16.32 18.87 -8.39
CA GLU A 367 -16.98 18.90 -7.08
C GLU A 367 -17.86 17.66 -6.82
N GLY A 368 -17.58 16.95 -5.72
CA GLY A 368 -18.31 15.74 -5.33
C GLY A 368 -18.07 14.51 -6.22
N ALA A 369 -17.05 14.50 -7.09
CA ALA A 369 -16.63 13.31 -7.82
C ALA A 369 -15.76 12.38 -6.94
N GLY A 370 -15.89 11.07 -7.12
CA GLY A 370 -15.02 10.08 -6.47
C GLY A 370 -13.63 10.00 -7.10
N GLY A 371 -12.62 9.60 -6.32
CA GLY A 371 -11.32 9.21 -6.85
C GLY A 371 -11.33 7.80 -7.44
N GLY A 372 -10.30 7.48 -8.22
CA GLY A 372 -10.00 6.12 -8.67
C GLY A 372 -9.69 5.18 -7.50
N ARG A 373 -9.93 3.89 -7.69
CA ARG A 373 -9.85 2.85 -6.65
C ARG A 373 -8.95 1.69 -7.08
N VAL A 374 -8.10 1.22 -6.17
CA VAL A 374 -7.40 -0.07 -6.27
C VAL A 374 -7.74 -0.92 -5.05
N TYR A 375 -8.10 -2.18 -5.24
CA TYR A 375 -8.58 -3.06 -4.18
C TYR A 375 -7.87 -4.42 -4.22
N PHE A 376 -7.35 -4.86 -3.08
CA PHE A 376 -6.70 -6.16 -2.87
C PHE A 376 -7.45 -6.95 -1.80
N THR A 377 -7.78 -8.21 -2.06
CA THR A 377 -8.59 -9.04 -1.14
C THR A 377 -8.15 -10.51 -1.15
N ASP A 378 -8.59 -11.26 -0.14
CA ASP A 378 -8.56 -12.72 -0.12
C ASP A 378 -9.90 -13.37 -0.48
N TYR A 379 -10.89 -12.58 -0.90
CA TYR A 379 -12.15 -13.09 -1.44
C TYR A 379 -11.95 -13.78 -2.80
N VAL A 380 -12.47 -15.01 -2.94
CA VAL A 380 -12.53 -15.71 -4.24
C VAL A 380 -13.81 -15.32 -4.97
N ALA A 381 -13.66 -14.60 -6.07
CA ALA A 381 -14.77 -14.10 -6.89
C ALA A 381 -15.76 -15.22 -7.27
N GLY A 382 -17.05 -14.99 -7.03
CA GLY A 382 -18.13 -15.92 -7.38
C GLY A 382 -18.33 -17.12 -6.45
N TYR A 383 -17.37 -17.49 -5.60
CA TYR A 383 -17.45 -18.70 -4.76
C TYR A 383 -17.84 -18.44 -3.30
N GLY A 384 -17.78 -17.20 -2.82
CA GLY A 384 -18.20 -16.87 -1.44
C GLY A 384 -17.27 -17.41 -0.35
N SER A 385 -16.01 -17.70 -0.71
CA SER A 385 -15.00 -18.31 0.16
C SER A 385 -13.72 -17.50 0.16
N GLN A 386 -13.01 -17.48 1.28
CA GLN A 386 -11.65 -16.90 1.33
C GLN A 386 -10.64 -17.87 0.73
N GLY A 387 -9.70 -17.34 -0.05
CA GLY A 387 -8.54 -18.02 -0.61
C GLY A 387 -7.25 -17.52 0.03
N THR A 388 -6.18 -17.45 -0.76
CA THR A 388 -4.95 -16.74 -0.38
C THR A 388 -5.10 -15.26 -0.72
N GLY A 389 -4.80 -14.34 0.21
CA GLY A 389 -4.82 -12.91 -0.07
C GLY A 389 -3.95 -12.48 -1.24
N ALA A 390 -4.52 -11.62 -2.10
CA ALA A 390 -3.78 -10.96 -3.16
C ALA A 390 -2.63 -10.11 -2.59
N THR A 391 -1.56 -9.94 -3.35
CA THR A 391 -0.39 -9.17 -2.90
C THR A 391 0.14 -8.14 -3.89
N ALA A 392 0.60 -7.01 -3.36
CA ALA A 392 1.27 -5.97 -4.15
C ALA A 392 2.78 -6.20 -4.35
N GLY A 393 3.39 -7.22 -3.73
CA GLY A 393 4.81 -7.56 -3.93
C GLY A 393 5.75 -6.39 -3.64
N THR A 394 6.46 -5.89 -4.66
CA THR A 394 7.27 -4.65 -4.62
C THR A 394 6.72 -3.51 -5.49
N ALA A 395 5.42 -3.44 -5.72
CA ALA A 395 4.77 -2.40 -6.53
C ALA A 395 4.97 -0.97 -6.00
N SER A 396 4.71 0.02 -6.85
CA SER A 396 4.74 1.45 -6.49
C SER A 396 3.40 2.13 -6.76
N PHE A 397 2.91 2.94 -5.81
CA PHE A 397 1.61 3.60 -5.86
C PHE A 397 1.74 5.11 -5.61
N THR A 398 1.31 5.92 -6.58
CA THR A 398 1.06 7.35 -6.41
C THR A 398 -0.45 7.57 -6.32
N ILE A 399 -0.93 8.05 -5.17
CA ILE A 399 -2.35 8.13 -4.83
C ILE A 399 -2.68 9.60 -4.56
N ASN A 400 -3.33 10.25 -5.52
CA ASN A 400 -3.53 11.70 -5.51
C ASN A 400 -4.84 12.10 -4.81
N GLY A 401 -4.80 13.16 -4.01
CA GLY A 401 -6.02 13.75 -3.45
C GLY A 401 -6.91 14.39 -4.52
N GLY A 402 -8.14 14.73 -4.14
CA GLY A 402 -9.08 15.43 -5.01
C GLY A 402 -8.58 16.82 -5.40
N SER A 403 -8.93 17.27 -6.61
CA SER A 403 -8.49 18.58 -7.14
C SER A 403 -9.57 19.66 -7.14
N ALA A 404 -10.73 19.39 -6.54
CA ALA A 404 -11.87 20.30 -6.42
C ALA A 404 -12.58 20.14 -5.06
N ASN A 405 -13.39 21.12 -4.67
CA ASN A 405 -14.16 21.08 -3.41
C ASN A 405 -14.96 19.78 -3.28
N GLN A 406 -14.93 19.12 -2.11
CA GLN A 406 -15.64 17.85 -1.85
C GLN A 406 -15.28 16.70 -2.82
N ALA A 407 -14.23 16.82 -3.64
CA ALA A 407 -13.78 15.71 -4.48
C ALA A 407 -13.03 14.67 -3.63
N GLY A 408 -13.37 13.40 -3.83
CA GLY A 408 -12.73 12.27 -3.15
C GLY A 408 -11.28 12.08 -3.61
N GLY A 409 -10.41 11.66 -2.70
CA GLY A 409 -9.05 11.27 -3.03
C GLY A 409 -9.00 9.91 -3.70
N GLY A 410 -7.90 9.63 -4.41
CA GLY A 410 -7.56 8.29 -4.86
C GLY A 410 -7.49 7.32 -3.68
N TYR A 411 -7.86 6.07 -3.92
CA TYR A 411 -8.10 5.10 -2.85
C TYR A 411 -7.40 3.78 -3.15
N VAL A 412 -6.64 3.26 -2.19
CA VAL A 412 -6.09 1.90 -2.22
C VAL A 412 -6.46 1.18 -0.92
N SER A 413 -6.91 -0.06 -0.98
CA SER A 413 -7.10 -0.86 0.24
C SER A 413 -6.80 -2.35 0.12
N PHE A 414 -6.49 -2.93 1.29
CA PHE A 414 -6.23 -4.34 1.52
C PHE A 414 -7.24 -4.86 2.55
N GLU A 415 -7.85 -6.02 2.28
CA GLU A 415 -8.84 -6.66 3.14
C GLU A 415 -8.58 -8.16 3.28
N GLY A 416 -8.91 -8.73 4.44
CA GLY A 416 -8.66 -10.14 4.73
C GLY A 416 -7.17 -10.43 4.88
N SER A 417 -6.72 -11.58 4.37
CA SER A 417 -5.30 -11.95 4.35
C SER A 417 -4.45 -11.27 3.26
N ALA A 418 -4.97 -10.24 2.56
CA ALA A 418 -4.22 -9.49 1.55
C ALA A 418 -3.06 -8.68 2.17
N THR A 419 -1.94 -8.55 1.44
CA THR A 419 -0.71 -7.89 1.93
C THR A 419 -0.02 -7.04 0.86
N PRO A 420 0.45 -5.83 1.19
CA PRO A 420 1.26 -5.02 0.28
C PRO A 420 2.70 -5.55 0.13
N GLY A 421 3.14 -6.52 0.95
CA GLY A 421 4.50 -7.04 0.94
C GLY A 421 5.53 -5.96 1.29
N GLN A 422 6.34 -5.56 0.31
CA GLN A 422 7.35 -4.50 0.40
C GLN A 422 7.00 -3.28 -0.49
N ALA A 423 5.77 -3.19 -0.99
CA ALA A 423 5.34 -2.12 -1.87
C ALA A 423 5.47 -0.70 -1.24
N THR A 424 5.61 0.30 -2.10
CA THR A 424 5.78 1.71 -1.71
C THR A 424 4.58 2.55 -2.11
N PHE A 425 4.09 3.38 -1.18
CA PHE A 425 2.86 4.15 -1.36
C PHE A 425 3.08 5.62 -1.02
N VAL A 426 2.63 6.52 -1.90
CA VAL A 426 2.62 7.97 -1.70
C VAL A 426 1.18 8.48 -1.80
N ALA A 427 0.54 8.63 -0.64
CA ALA A 427 -0.78 9.21 -0.47
C ALA A 427 -0.68 10.74 -0.35
N ASN A 428 -0.95 11.44 -1.45
CA ASN A 428 -0.91 12.90 -1.51
C ASN A 428 -2.20 13.51 -0.97
N GLY A 429 -2.08 14.62 -0.23
CA GLY A 429 -3.24 15.40 0.20
C GLY A 429 -3.98 16.04 -0.97
N GLY A 430 -5.20 16.54 -0.71
CA GLY A 430 -6.00 17.28 -1.68
C GLY A 430 -5.33 18.58 -2.10
N SER A 431 -5.60 19.00 -3.35
CA SER A 431 -5.00 20.23 -3.92
C SER A 431 -5.94 21.44 -3.92
N ALA A 432 -7.18 21.28 -3.45
CA ALA A 432 -8.19 22.33 -3.29
C ALA A 432 -8.82 22.25 -1.89
N GLY A 433 -9.33 23.37 -1.36
CA GLY A 433 -10.05 23.40 -0.10
C GLY A 433 -11.28 22.48 -0.12
N GLY A 434 -11.54 21.79 0.99
CA GLY A 434 -12.62 20.81 1.09
C GLY A 434 -12.42 19.51 0.28
N ALA A 435 -11.35 19.38 -0.52
CA ALA A 435 -11.00 18.13 -1.20
C ALA A 435 -10.41 17.11 -0.22
N GLU A 436 -10.67 15.82 -0.44
CA GLU A 436 -10.06 14.74 0.35
C GLU A 436 -8.63 14.44 -0.13
N GLY A 437 -7.78 13.96 0.79
CA GLY A 437 -6.48 13.39 0.45
C GLY A 437 -6.59 11.96 -0.05
N GLY A 438 -5.62 11.53 -0.86
CA GLY A 438 -5.46 10.13 -1.25
C GLY A 438 -5.28 9.23 -0.02
N SER A 439 -5.68 7.97 -0.09
CA SER A 439 -5.67 7.08 1.08
C SER A 439 -5.25 5.64 0.81
N VAL A 440 -4.52 5.06 1.77
CA VAL A 440 -4.19 3.63 1.87
C VAL A 440 -4.88 3.07 3.11
N ARG A 441 -5.63 1.97 2.99
CA ARG A 441 -6.47 1.45 4.08
C ARG A 441 -6.36 -0.06 4.26
N PHE A 442 -6.36 -0.52 5.50
CA PHE A 442 -6.24 -1.94 5.89
C PHE A 442 -7.44 -2.34 6.76
N TYR A 443 -8.07 -3.46 6.42
CA TYR A 443 -9.30 -3.96 7.05
C TYR A 443 -9.23 -5.47 7.33
N SER A 444 -9.99 -5.93 8.32
CA SER A 444 -10.33 -7.36 8.52
C SER A 444 -9.13 -8.31 8.51
N GLY A 445 -8.16 -8.08 9.40
CA GLY A 445 -6.95 -8.89 9.54
C GLY A 445 -5.80 -8.54 8.59
N ALA A 446 -5.99 -7.61 7.64
CA ALA A 446 -4.94 -7.23 6.70
C ALA A 446 -3.72 -6.62 7.40
N THR A 447 -2.53 -6.91 6.87
CA THR A 447 -1.26 -6.41 7.40
C THR A 447 -0.61 -5.44 6.41
N ALA A 448 0.06 -4.39 6.90
CA ALA A 448 0.97 -3.58 6.08
C ALA A 448 2.37 -4.21 5.91
N ASP A 449 2.62 -5.37 6.54
CA ASP A 449 3.80 -6.21 6.33
C ASP A 449 5.12 -5.43 6.45
N HIS A 450 5.87 -5.26 5.35
CA HIS A 450 7.13 -4.52 5.28
C HIS A 450 7.02 -3.25 4.39
N ALA A 451 5.81 -2.78 4.09
CA ALA A 451 5.57 -1.67 3.17
C ALA A 451 6.15 -0.33 3.67
N THR A 452 6.36 0.60 2.74
CA THR A 452 6.68 2.01 3.07
C THR A 452 5.55 2.92 2.59
N ILE A 453 4.86 3.57 3.53
CA ILE A 453 3.63 4.33 3.28
C ILE A 453 3.82 5.77 3.74
N THR A 454 3.72 6.71 2.79
CA THR A 454 3.86 8.15 3.04
C THR A 454 2.55 8.88 2.79
N ALA A 455 1.97 9.46 3.84
CA ALA A 455 0.86 10.40 3.81
C ALA A 455 1.39 11.84 3.79
N ASN A 456 1.24 12.54 2.67
CA ASN A 456 1.55 13.96 2.54
C ASN A 456 0.35 14.83 2.92
N GLY A 457 0.57 15.97 3.57
CA GLY A 457 -0.51 16.90 3.89
C GLY A 457 -1.12 17.59 2.66
N GLY A 458 -2.33 18.13 2.82
CA GLY A 458 -3.03 18.90 1.80
C GLY A 458 -2.30 20.19 1.47
N THR A 459 -2.44 20.66 0.23
CA THR A 459 -1.62 21.77 -0.29
C THR A 459 -2.35 23.11 -0.42
N ALA A 460 -3.60 23.19 0.02
CA ALA A 460 -4.46 24.37 -0.10
C ALA A 460 -5.32 24.61 1.15
N ASN A 461 -5.76 25.86 1.32
CA ASN A 461 -6.81 26.29 2.23
C ASN A 461 -7.46 27.54 1.63
N ASP A 462 -8.74 27.44 1.26
CA ASP A 462 -9.48 28.47 0.53
C ASP A 462 -10.87 28.72 1.17
N GLU A 463 -11.80 29.36 0.47
CA GLU A 463 -13.16 29.61 0.96
C GLU A 463 -13.93 28.35 1.38
N ASN A 464 -13.55 27.16 0.90
CA ASN A 464 -14.12 25.87 1.28
C ASN A 464 -13.40 25.23 2.49
N GLY A 465 -12.36 25.88 3.01
CA GLY A 465 -11.54 25.44 4.14
C GLY A 465 -10.26 24.73 3.71
N ALA A 466 -9.64 24.00 4.65
CA ALA A 466 -8.39 23.27 4.41
C ALA A 466 -8.61 22.06 3.48
N ALA A 467 -7.66 21.82 2.57
CA ALA A 467 -7.56 20.55 1.86
C ALA A 467 -7.16 19.42 2.83
N GLY A 468 -7.74 18.24 2.65
CA GLY A 468 -7.42 17.05 3.44
C GLY A 468 -5.98 16.57 3.22
N GLY A 469 -5.30 16.15 4.29
CA GLY A 469 -4.06 15.40 4.17
C GLY A 469 -4.32 13.97 3.69
N GLY A 470 -3.31 13.34 3.11
CA GLY A 470 -3.33 11.92 2.80
C GLY A 470 -3.52 11.08 4.07
N LEU A 471 -4.11 9.89 3.91
CA LEU A 471 -4.54 9.04 5.02
C LEU A 471 -3.94 7.63 4.92
N VAL A 472 -3.34 7.16 6.00
CA VAL A 472 -3.12 5.74 6.27
C VAL A 472 -4.10 5.29 7.35
N LEU A 473 -4.91 4.27 7.08
CA LEU A 473 -5.94 3.79 8.00
C LEU A 473 -5.76 2.30 8.28
N PHE A 474 -5.73 1.92 9.56
CA PHE A 474 -5.87 0.55 10.03
C PHE A 474 -7.17 0.43 10.82
N ASN A 475 -8.00 -0.57 10.50
CA ASN A 475 -9.32 -0.73 11.10
C ASN A 475 -9.67 -2.22 11.34
N GLN A 476 -10.69 -2.47 12.17
CA GLN A 476 -11.03 -3.79 12.71
C GLN A 476 -9.83 -4.41 13.45
N ASP A 477 -9.29 -5.53 12.98
CA ASP A 477 -8.15 -6.27 13.52
C ASP A 477 -6.91 -6.23 12.61
N ALA A 478 -6.85 -5.26 11.68
CA ALA A 478 -5.69 -5.02 10.82
C ALA A 478 -4.44 -4.58 11.61
N THR A 479 -3.24 -4.80 11.05
CA THR A 479 -1.97 -4.43 11.71
C THR A 479 -0.97 -3.73 10.79
N ALA A 480 -0.14 -2.85 11.36
CA ALA A 480 0.95 -2.21 10.63
C ALA A 480 2.22 -3.09 10.47
N GLY A 481 2.28 -4.28 11.08
CA GLY A 481 3.41 -5.20 10.89
C GLY A 481 4.77 -4.60 11.28
N ASP A 482 5.76 -4.73 10.39
CA ASP A 482 7.11 -4.16 10.50
C ASP A 482 7.30 -2.94 9.55
N SER A 483 6.19 -2.36 9.05
CA SER A 483 6.17 -1.30 8.03
C SER A 483 6.80 0.04 8.46
N THR A 484 7.09 0.91 7.48
CA THR A 484 7.46 2.32 7.72
C THR A 484 6.32 3.25 7.35
N LEU A 485 5.79 3.99 8.33
CA LEU A 485 4.66 4.90 8.19
C LEU A 485 5.12 6.35 8.38
N ILE A 486 4.84 7.22 7.40
CA ILE A 486 5.31 8.61 7.39
C ILE A 486 4.11 9.55 7.21
N ALA A 487 3.93 10.52 8.11
CA ALA A 487 2.91 11.56 8.01
C ALA A 487 3.54 12.96 7.97
N ASN A 488 3.53 13.59 6.79
CA ASN A 488 4.11 14.90 6.55
C ASN A 488 3.07 16.03 6.77
N GLY A 489 3.54 17.21 7.17
CA GLY A 489 2.70 18.39 7.32
C GLY A 489 2.13 18.89 5.99
N GLY A 490 0.97 19.56 6.06
CA GLY A 490 0.34 20.25 4.93
C GLY A 490 0.96 21.62 4.67
N THR A 491 0.75 22.13 3.46
CA THR A 491 1.23 23.46 3.04
C THR A 491 0.07 24.41 2.81
N ASN A 492 0.34 25.73 2.81
CA ASN A 492 -0.65 26.78 2.57
C ASN A 492 -1.89 26.72 3.48
N GLY A 493 -1.75 26.14 4.69
CA GLY A 493 -2.85 25.96 5.65
C GLY A 493 -3.66 24.67 5.47
N GLY A 494 -3.29 23.77 4.57
CA GLY A 494 -3.89 22.44 4.43
C GLY A 494 -3.63 21.54 5.64
N ALA A 495 -4.47 20.51 5.81
CA ALA A 495 -4.34 19.55 6.90
C ALA A 495 -3.09 18.67 6.70
N GLY A 496 -2.43 18.27 7.79
CA GLY A 496 -1.31 17.32 7.72
C GLY A 496 -1.78 15.91 7.36
N GLY A 497 -0.87 15.12 6.79
CA GLY A 497 -1.07 13.69 6.59
C GLY A 497 -1.37 12.98 7.92
N SER A 498 -2.13 11.89 7.88
CA SER A 498 -2.66 11.24 9.07
C SER A 498 -2.47 9.73 9.01
N ILE A 499 -1.94 9.14 10.07
CA ILE A 499 -1.89 7.70 10.32
C ILE A 499 -2.91 7.41 11.42
N GLN A 500 -3.86 6.50 11.20
CA GLN A 500 -4.99 6.29 12.11
C GLN A 500 -5.21 4.80 12.41
N PHE A 501 -5.46 4.48 13.67
CA PHE A 501 -5.84 3.14 14.14
C PHE A 501 -7.23 3.18 14.77
N PHE A 502 -8.09 2.24 14.39
CA PHE A 502 -9.49 2.12 14.84
C PHE A 502 -9.78 0.72 15.41
N ASP A 503 -10.91 0.58 16.11
CA ASP A 503 -11.45 -0.68 16.64
C ASP A 503 -10.44 -1.47 17.49
N SER A 504 -9.77 -2.48 16.93
CA SER A 504 -8.76 -3.33 17.59
C SER A 504 -7.43 -3.38 16.84
N ALA A 505 -7.21 -2.46 15.89
CA ALA A 505 -6.03 -2.44 15.05
C ALA A 505 -4.75 -2.05 15.82
N ASP A 506 -3.63 -2.67 15.47
CA ASP A 506 -2.36 -2.52 16.20
C ASP A 506 -1.17 -2.15 15.30
N GLY A 507 -0.28 -1.29 15.79
CA GLY A 507 0.86 -0.79 15.04
C GLY A 507 2.10 -1.70 15.03
N GLY A 508 2.08 -2.83 15.74
CA GLY A 508 3.13 -3.85 15.72
C GLY A 508 4.53 -3.29 16.02
N ASN A 509 5.45 -3.55 15.09
CA ASN A 509 6.84 -3.07 15.11
C ASN A 509 7.07 -1.87 14.19
N ALA A 510 6.01 -1.24 13.67
CA ALA A 510 6.14 -0.23 12.64
C ALA A 510 6.98 0.99 13.07
N VAL A 511 7.72 1.55 12.11
CA VAL A 511 8.50 2.78 12.26
C VAL A 511 7.60 3.97 11.91
N VAL A 512 7.12 4.70 12.92
CA VAL A 512 6.21 5.83 12.74
C VAL A 512 6.95 7.17 12.79
N LYS A 513 6.84 7.95 11.71
CA LYS A 513 7.46 9.27 11.56
C LYS A 513 6.37 10.32 11.32
N VAL A 514 6.25 11.32 12.19
CA VAL A 514 5.20 12.37 12.04
C VAL A 514 5.85 13.77 12.09
N TYR A 515 5.43 14.69 11.21
CA TYR A 515 6.09 16.00 11.06
C TYR A 515 5.11 17.17 10.92
N GLY A 516 5.38 18.30 11.59
CA GLY A 516 4.59 19.53 11.47
C GLY A 516 3.16 19.39 12.01
N ASN A 517 2.14 19.61 11.18
CA ASN A 517 0.74 19.27 11.51
C ASN A 517 0.33 17.84 11.06
N GLY A 518 1.27 17.06 10.51
CA GLY A 518 1.10 15.62 10.29
C GLY A 518 0.98 14.88 11.63
N ASN A 519 0.27 13.75 11.64
CA ASN A 519 -0.17 13.12 12.89
C ASN A 519 -0.30 11.58 12.86
N LEU A 520 -0.22 11.01 14.06
CA LEU A 520 -0.72 9.69 14.43
C LEU A 520 -1.96 9.88 15.33
N ASP A 521 -3.08 9.22 15.04
CA ASP A 521 -4.28 9.22 15.88
C ASP A 521 -4.67 7.78 16.28
N ILE A 522 -4.56 7.48 17.58
CA ILE A 522 -5.05 6.25 18.22
C ILE A 522 -6.27 6.51 19.11
N SER A 523 -6.83 7.73 19.09
CA SER A 523 -8.03 8.07 19.86
C SER A 523 -9.31 7.30 19.49
N PRO A 524 -9.50 6.76 18.25
CA PRO A 524 -10.66 5.93 17.94
C PRO A 524 -10.46 4.43 18.20
N VAL A 525 -9.29 3.97 18.66
CA VAL A 525 -9.12 2.55 19.05
C VAL A 525 -10.05 2.25 20.24
N ASN A 526 -10.89 1.23 20.04
CA ASN A 526 -11.83 0.64 20.99
C ASN A 526 -12.60 1.61 21.91
N LEU A 527 -13.23 2.64 21.31
CA LEU A 527 -14.01 3.70 21.99
C LEU A 527 -15.06 3.22 23.03
N TYR A 528 -15.41 1.94 23.04
CA TYR A 528 -16.45 1.35 23.89
C TYR A 528 -15.95 0.45 25.03
N ASN A 529 -14.65 0.09 25.07
CA ASN A 529 -14.13 -0.93 26.00
C ASN A 529 -13.06 -0.42 27.00
N GLY A 530 -12.89 0.89 27.12
CA GLY A 530 -11.92 1.53 28.03
C GLY A 530 -10.54 1.72 27.40
N GLN A 531 -9.52 1.99 28.24
CA GLN A 531 -8.15 2.22 27.79
C GLN A 531 -7.54 0.94 27.19
N VAL A 532 -7.22 0.98 25.90
CA VAL A 532 -6.49 -0.08 25.17
C VAL A 532 -5.04 0.37 24.95
N THR A 533 -4.13 -0.59 24.78
CA THR A 533 -2.75 -0.32 24.38
C THR A 533 -2.56 -0.59 22.89
N VAL A 534 -1.94 0.36 22.17
CA VAL A 534 -1.49 0.18 20.79
C VAL A 534 0.04 0.10 20.80
N GLY A 535 0.61 -0.98 20.26
CA GLY A 535 2.04 -1.14 20.05
C GLY A 535 2.53 -0.41 18.80
N ILE A 536 3.73 0.18 18.86
CA ILE A 536 4.54 0.54 17.69
C ILE A 536 6.01 0.22 17.95
N GLY A 537 6.76 -0.01 16.87
CA GLY A 537 8.20 -0.25 16.95
C GLY A 537 8.94 0.97 17.46
N SER A 538 8.78 2.11 16.80
CA SER A 538 9.48 3.35 17.15
C SER A 538 8.77 4.60 16.66
N LEU A 539 8.86 5.69 17.42
CA LEU A 539 8.28 7.00 17.10
C LEU A 539 9.36 8.06 16.90
N GLU A 540 9.30 8.85 15.83
CA GLU A 540 10.17 10.01 15.63
C GLU A 540 9.50 11.19 14.92
N GLY A 541 10.17 12.35 14.95
CA GLY A 541 9.75 13.56 14.24
C GLY A 541 9.16 14.65 15.14
N SER A 542 8.46 15.60 14.52
CA SER A 542 8.00 16.87 15.12
C SER A 542 6.47 17.08 15.09
N GLY A 543 5.72 16.07 14.64
CA GLY A 543 4.27 16.13 14.46
C GLY A 543 3.45 15.92 15.73
N ASN A 544 2.20 15.50 15.54
CA ASN A 544 1.23 15.32 16.61
C ASN A 544 0.93 13.83 16.84
N VAL A 545 0.73 13.44 18.10
CA VAL A 545 0.24 12.11 18.48
C VAL A 545 -0.99 12.29 19.35
N PHE A 546 -2.14 11.83 18.86
CA PHE A 546 -3.42 11.90 19.55
C PHE A 546 -3.72 10.55 20.21
N LEU A 547 -3.79 10.53 21.54
CA LEU A 547 -3.89 9.31 22.35
C LEU A 547 -5.34 8.92 22.69
N GLY A 548 -6.26 9.87 22.68
CA GLY A 548 -7.59 9.68 23.27
C GLY A 548 -7.50 9.33 24.75
N ASN A 549 -8.12 8.21 25.11
CA ASN A 549 -7.96 7.57 26.42
C ASN A 549 -7.00 6.36 26.39
N ASN A 550 -6.31 6.12 25.27
CA ASN A 550 -5.51 4.93 25.04
C ASN A 550 -4.05 5.11 25.46
N ASN A 551 -3.32 3.99 25.51
CA ASN A 551 -1.92 3.90 25.87
C ASN A 551 -1.08 3.59 24.61
N LEU A 552 -0.12 4.44 24.27
CA LEU A 552 0.82 4.16 23.18
C LEU A 552 2.05 3.43 23.73
N SER A 553 2.30 2.20 23.29
CA SER A 553 3.48 1.42 23.66
C SER A 553 4.56 1.55 22.59
N VAL A 554 5.63 2.29 22.89
CA VAL A 554 6.72 2.62 21.95
C VAL A 554 7.99 1.86 22.30
N GLY A 555 8.66 1.30 21.29
CA GLY A 555 9.98 0.69 21.40
C GLY A 555 10.03 -0.80 21.05
N GLY A 556 8.99 -1.37 20.44
CA GLY A 556 8.91 -2.80 20.12
C GLY A 556 10.10 -3.33 19.30
N ASN A 557 10.61 -2.52 18.36
CA ASN A 557 11.77 -2.85 17.52
C ASN A 557 13.13 -2.57 18.19
N GLY A 558 13.15 -2.03 19.42
CA GLY A 558 14.36 -1.74 20.18
C GLY A 558 15.22 -0.58 19.67
N VAL A 559 14.79 0.16 18.63
CA VAL A 559 15.53 1.29 18.05
C VAL A 559 15.48 2.50 19.00
N SER A 560 16.54 3.32 18.99
CA SER A 560 16.56 4.60 19.71
C SER A 560 16.14 5.74 18.79
N THR A 561 15.23 6.61 19.24
CA THR A 561 14.66 7.71 18.45
C THR A 561 14.47 8.99 19.26
N THR A 562 14.25 10.10 18.54
CA THR A 562 13.89 11.39 19.13
C THR A 562 12.56 11.88 18.57
N PHE A 563 11.64 12.21 19.46
CA PHE A 563 10.38 12.86 19.18
C PHE A 563 10.36 14.26 19.80
N SER A 564 10.29 15.27 18.94
CA SER A 564 10.23 16.69 19.32
C SER A 564 8.82 17.27 19.20
N GLY A 565 7.84 16.44 18.83
CA GLY A 565 6.44 16.80 18.68
C GLY A 565 5.65 16.76 20.00
N VAL A 566 4.32 16.61 19.88
CA VAL A 566 3.38 16.67 21.01
C VAL A 566 2.63 15.35 21.15
N LEU A 567 2.77 14.66 22.29
CA LEU A 567 1.82 13.65 22.75
C LEU A 567 0.65 14.37 23.46
N GLN A 568 -0.59 14.12 23.07
CA GLN A 568 -1.77 14.79 23.64
C GLN A 568 -3.01 13.91 23.67
N ASP A 569 -3.95 14.25 24.56
CA ASP A 569 -5.13 13.42 24.82
C ASP A 569 -6.21 13.55 23.72
N SER A 570 -6.77 14.74 23.49
CA SER A 570 -7.87 14.93 22.53
C SER A 570 -7.45 14.65 21.08
N GLY A 571 -8.07 13.67 20.43
CA GLY A 571 -7.90 13.38 18.99
C GLY A 571 -9.08 13.82 18.14
N ARG A 572 -9.12 13.40 16.86
CA ARG A 572 -10.22 13.76 15.95
C ARG A 572 -11.55 13.08 16.33
N TYR A 573 -11.48 11.92 16.98
CA TYR A 573 -12.63 11.06 17.25
C TYR A 573 -12.88 10.83 18.76
N GLY A 574 -11.83 10.78 19.58
CA GLY A 574 -11.95 10.65 21.03
C GLY A 574 -12.11 11.99 21.75
N SER A 575 -13.17 12.14 22.57
CA SER A 575 -13.23 13.19 23.58
C SER A 575 -12.13 12.96 24.62
N GLY A 576 -11.34 14.01 24.92
CA GLY A 576 -10.13 13.90 25.73
C GLY A 576 -10.32 13.34 27.15
N GLY A 577 -9.24 12.75 27.65
CA GLY A 577 -9.11 12.16 28.98
C GLY A 577 -7.68 11.66 29.18
N ASN A 578 -7.46 10.49 29.78
CA ASN A 578 -6.15 10.14 30.34
C ASN A 578 -5.23 9.40 29.36
N GLY A 579 -4.76 10.07 28.30
CA GLY A 579 -3.85 9.50 27.29
C GLY A 579 -2.49 9.13 27.88
N ALA A 580 -2.09 7.87 27.70
CA ALA A 580 -0.93 7.27 28.36
C ALA A 580 0.20 6.89 27.38
N LEU A 581 1.42 6.77 27.91
CA LEU A 581 2.61 6.32 27.18
C LEU A 581 3.28 5.17 27.93
N THR A 582 3.66 4.11 27.21
CA THR A 582 4.50 3.03 27.72
C THR A 582 5.77 2.92 26.89
N LYS A 583 6.94 2.95 27.53
CA LYS A 583 8.25 2.74 26.88
C LYS A 583 8.73 1.31 27.11
N VAL A 584 8.87 0.55 26.03
CA VAL A 584 9.35 -0.85 25.99
C VAL A 584 10.63 -0.97 25.15
N GLY A 585 11.22 -2.17 25.11
CA GLY A 585 12.44 -2.46 24.34
C GLY A 585 13.72 -1.78 24.83
N ALA A 586 14.87 -2.23 24.35
CA ALA A 586 16.18 -1.83 24.86
C ALA A 586 16.62 -0.39 24.48
N GLY A 587 16.05 0.19 23.42
CA GLY A 587 16.44 1.50 22.90
C GLY A 587 16.08 2.69 23.81
N THR A 588 16.52 3.88 23.41
CA THR A 588 16.21 5.16 24.06
C THR A 588 15.12 5.90 23.29
N LEU A 589 14.00 6.23 23.94
CA LEU A 589 13.05 7.20 23.41
C LEU A 589 13.37 8.57 24.01
N THR A 590 13.71 9.56 23.18
CA THR A 590 13.95 10.93 23.62
C THR A 590 12.73 11.80 23.34
N LEU A 591 12.14 12.38 24.38
CA LEU A 591 11.05 13.36 24.31
C LEU A 591 11.63 14.76 24.53
N SER A 592 11.83 15.49 23.43
CA SER A 592 12.38 16.87 23.45
C SER A 592 11.32 17.95 23.21
N GLY A 593 10.07 17.56 22.93
CA GLY A 593 8.92 18.47 22.81
C GLY A 593 8.18 18.68 24.13
N THR A 594 7.21 19.59 24.12
CA THR A 594 6.25 19.75 25.22
C THR A 594 5.00 18.92 24.90
N SER A 595 4.86 17.80 25.58
CA SER A 595 3.63 17.00 25.55
C SER A 595 2.60 17.55 26.53
N THR A 596 1.33 17.27 26.26
CA THR A 596 0.18 17.73 27.04
C THR A 596 -0.73 16.59 27.52
N ASN A 597 -0.31 15.34 27.30
CA ASN A 597 -1.04 14.16 27.74
C ASN A 597 -1.14 14.08 29.27
N THR A 598 -2.28 13.60 29.78
CA THR A 598 -2.60 13.59 31.23
C THR A 598 -2.61 12.21 31.87
N GLY A 599 -2.59 11.14 31.07
CA GLY A 599 -2.43 9.77 31.56
C GLY A 599 -1.05 9.50 32.17
N THR A 600 -0.80 8.23 32.49
CA THR A 600 0.47 7.79 33.06
C THR A 600 1.55 7.62 32.00
N VAL A 601 2.81 7.72 32.42
CA VAL A 601 3.98 7.43 31.59
C VAL A 601 4.76 6.30 32.27
N THR A 602 4.84 5.14 31.64
CA THR A 602 5.44 3.93 32.24
C THR A 602 6.69 3.52 31.47
N VAL A 603 7.85 3.47 32.13
CA VAL A 603 9.09 2.98 31.53
C VAL A 603 9.31 1.53 31.99
N ASN A 604 9.08 0.59 31.09
CA ASN A 604 9.18 -0.86 31.34
C ASN A 604 10.54 -1.44 30.93
N ALA A 605 11.21 -0.85 29.94
CA ALA A 605 12.53 -1.29 29.49
C ALA A 605 13.28 -0.18 28.73
N GLY A 606 14.61 -0.30 28.70
CA GLY A 606 15.50 0.67 28.06
C GLY A 606 15.41 2.04 28.72
N THR A 607 15.56 3.11 27.93
CA THR A 607 15.64 4.48 28.46
C THR A 607 14.52 5.37 27.93
N LEU A 608 13.92 6.16 28.82
CA LEU A 608 13.16 7.37 28.49
C LEU A 608 14.03 8.59 28.82
N ASN A 609 14.36 9.39 27.82
CA ASN A 609 15.13 10.62 27.97
C ASN A 609 14.16 11.81 27.79
N VAL A 610 13.92 12.59 28.85
CA VAL A 610 13.04 13.76 28.79
C VAL A 610 13.90 15.02 28.83
N THR A 611 14.05 15.69 27.69
CA THR A 611 14.71 17.01 27.58
C THR A 611 13.71 18.14 27.35
N GLY A 612 12.48 17.81 26.94
CA GLY A 612 11.33 18.72 26.87
C GLY A 612 10.48 18.65 28.14
N SER A 613 9.17 18.44 27.99
CA SER A 613 8.24 18.35 29.11
C SER A 613 7.13 17.32 28.90
N ILE A 614 6.87 16.52 29.94
CA ILE A 614 5.69 15.66 30.12
C ILE A 614 4.98 16.02 31.44
N ALA A 615 5.11 17.27 31.92
CA ALA A 615 4.69 17.72 33.25
C ALA A 615 3.17 17.59 33.54
N THR A 616 2.35 17.42 32.49
CA THR A 616 0.90 17.16 32.61
C THR A 616 0.56 15.71 32.97
N SER A 617 1.51 14.78 32.81
CA SER A 617 1.31 13.36 33.12
C SER A 617 0.99 13.15 34.60
N SER A 618 -0.05 12.38 34.89
CA SER A 618 -0.51 12.16 36.27
C SER A 618 0.49 11.37 37.12
N LEU A 619 1.22 10.44 36.51
CA LEU A 619 2.33 9.73 37.15
C LEU A 619 3.30 9.18 36.09
N THR A 620 4.59 9.42 36.28
CA THR A 620 5.70 8.75 35.61
C THR A 620 6.22 7.62 36.50
N THR A 621 6.17 6.37 36.03
CA THR A 621 6.65 5.18 36.77
C THR A 621 7.82 4.54 36.03
N VAL A 622 8.90 4.25 36.73
CA VAL A 622 10.12 3.64 36.17
C VAL A 622 10.35 2.29 36.85
N ASN A 623 10.16 1.21 36.09
CA ASN A 623 10.18 -0.18 36.57
C ASN A 623 11.58 -0.81 36.50
N ASP A 624 11.72 -2.06 36.96
CA ASP A 624 13.01 -2.78 36.95
C ASP A 624 13.68 -2.78 35.56
N THR A 625 15.00 -2.68 35.54
CA THR A 625 15.87 -2.52 34.37
C THR A 625 15.67 -1.25 33.52
N ALA A 626 14.62 -0.46 33.74
CA ALA A 626 14.35 0.76 33.00
C ALA A 626 15.13 1.97 33.54
N THR A 627 15.37 2.96 32.68
CA THR A 627 16.02 4.24 33.03
C THR A 627 15.16 5.44 32.64
N LEU A 628 15.01 6.41 33.55
CA LEU A 628 14.59 7.79 33.25
C LEU A 628 15.79 8.73 33.33
N THR A 629 15.96 9.58 32.33
CA THR A 629 17.09 10.52 32.21
C THR A 629 16.68 11.83 31.51
N GLY A 630 17.60 12.78 31.37
CA GLY A 630 17.39 14.05 30.68
C GLY A 630 17.27 15.28 31.60
N THR A 631 17.19 16.45 30.97
CA THR A 631 17.19 17.78 31.62
C THR A 631 15.81 18.45 31.72
N GLY A 632 14.76 17.74 31.35
CA GLY A 632 13.39 18.26 31.18
C GLY A 632 12.52 18.16 32.43
N THR A 633 11.21 18.27 32.24
CA THR A 633 10.21 18.18 33.31
C THR A 633 9.31 16.95 33.16
N VAL A 634 9.20 16.14 34.21
CA VAL A 634 8.22 15.05 34.32
C VAL A 634 7.07 15.43 35.26
N GLY A 635 5.97 14.67 35.22
CA GLY A 635 4.85 14.79 36.16
C GLY A 635 5.21 14.31 37.57
N GLY A 636 4.24 13.80 38.33
CA GLY A 636 4.56 13.02 39.54
C GLY A 636 5.49 11.84 39.18
N LEU A 637 6.36 11.41 40.08
CA LEU A 637 7.38 10.38 39.79
C LEU A 637 7.34 9.23 40.80
N THR A 638 7.49 8.00 40.33
CA THR A 638 7.80 6.82 41.16
C THR A 638 8.95 6.06 40.55
N LEU A 639 10.08 6.00 41.27
CA LEU A 639 11.19 5.12 40.94
C LEU A 639 10.98 3.80 41.70
N ALA A 640 10.48 2.79 40.99
CA ALA A 640 10.15 1.50 41.57
C ALA A 640 11.40 0.64 41.82
N ASN A 641 11.22 -0.46 42.57
CA ASN A 641 12.27 -1.45 42.79
C ASN A 641 12.98 -1.85 41.47
N GLY A 642 14.30 -1.71 41.42
CA GLY A 642 15.13 -2.03 40.28
C GLY A 642 15.26 -0.92 39.22
N GLY A 643 14.34 0.04 39.19
CA GLY A 643 14.36 1.16 38.24
C GLY A 643 15.50 2.13 38.49
N THR A 644 15.94 2.81 37.42
CA THR A 644 17.08 3.73 37.44
C THR A 644 16.68 5.17 37.08
N LEU A 645 17.14 6.13 37.85
CA LEU A 645 17.04 7.56 37.58
C LEU A 645 18.45 8.11 37.32
N ALA A 646 18.63 8.89 36.27
CA ALA A 646 19.90 9.51 35.90
C ALA A 646 19.64 10.95 35.41
N PRO A 647 19.52 11.94 36.31
CA PRO A 647 19.24 13.33 35.94
C PRO A 647 20.27 13.89 34.96
N GLY A 648 19.85 14.71 34.01
CA GLY A 648 20.73 15.32 33.02
C GLY A 648 21.04 14.43 31.79
N ASP A 649 22.00 14.89 30.99
CA ASP A 649 22.62 14.18 29.85
C ASP A 649 24.14 14.42 29.96
N GLY A 650 24.74 13.75 30.95
CA GLY A 650 25.83 14.35 31.73
C GLY A 650 25.29 15.30 32.81
N ILE A 651 26.19 15.99 33.54
CA ILE A 651 25.86 16.84 34.69
C ILE A 651 24.64 17.76 34.44
N GLY A 652 23.53 17.59 35.17
CA GLY A 652 22.33 18.41 34.97
C GLY A 652 21.23 18.34 36.03
N THR A 653 20.09 18.98 35.72
CA THR A 653 18.87 18.97 36.56
C THR A 653 17.74 18.26 35.83
N LEU A 654 17.08 17.30 36.47
CA LEU A 654 15.74 16.83 36.07
C LEU A 654 14.70 17.46 36.99
N PHE A 655 13.59 17.95 36.42
CA PHE A 655 12.47 18.49 37.17
C PHE A 655 11.32 17.47 37.26
N ALA A 656 10.67 17.36 38.41
CA ALA A 656 9.55 16.44 38.65
C ALA A 656 8.47 17.10 39.51
N GLY A 657 7.25 16.53 39.47
CA GLY A 657 6.25 16.71 40.53
C GLY A 657 6.58 15.86 41.77
N SER A 658 5.63 15.75 42.71
CA SER A 658 5.77 14.89 43.90
C SER A 658 6.33 13.51 43.54
N THR A 659 7.38 13.10 44.25
CA THR A 659 8.23 11.95 43.89
C THR A 659 8.25 10.92 45.01
N THR A 660 8.09 9.64 44.66
CA THR A 660 8.33 8.49 45.55
C THR A 660 9.59 7.73 45.09
N LEU A 661 10.49 7.43 46.04
CA LEU A 661 11.67 6.60 45.81
C LEU A 661 11.52 5.28 46.57
N GLU A 662 11.28 4.19 45.85
CA GLU A 662 11.08 2.86 46.45
C GLU A 662 12.40 2.14 46.80
N GLY A 663 12.30 1.19 47.73
CA GLY A 663 13.40 0.28 48.05
C GLY A 663 13.83 -0.57 46.84
N GLY A 664 15.13 -0.56 46.54
CA GLY A 664 15.72 -1.21 45.36
C GLY A 664 15.81 -0.32 44.13
N GLY A 665 15.23 0.90 44.15
CA GLY A 665 15.45 1.93 43.15
C GLY A 665 16.89 2.46 43.16
N LYS A 666 17.34 3.03 42.04
CA LYS A 666 18.74 3.43 41.81
C LYS A 666 18.84 4.86 41.27
N LEU A 667 19.60 5.72 41.94
CA LEU A 667 20.10 6.97 41.35
C LEU A 667 21.48 6.73 40.74
N GLN A 668 21.68 7.16 39.50
CA GLN A 668 23.00 7.49 38.96
C GLN A 668 23.24 8.95 39.28
N TRP A 669 24.33 9.25 40.00
CA TRP A 669 24.67 10.61 40.41
C TRP A 669 26.08 10.95 39.97
N GLN A 670 26.19 11.94 39.08
CA GLN A 670 27.43 12.39 38.47
C GLN A 670 27.90 13.71 39.12
N ILE A 671 29.22 13.85 39.25
CA ILE A 671 29.88 15.07 39.72
C ILE A 671 31.17 15.32 38.93
N ASN A 672 31.43 16.58 38.54
CA ASN A 672 32.69 16.99 37.90
C ASN A 672 33.39 18.19 38.55
N SER A 673 32.78 18.82 39.55
CA SER A 673 33.33 19.91 40.35
C SER A 673 32.67 19.96 41.72
N VAL A 674 33.43 20.18 42.79
CA VAL A 674 32.87 20.45 44.13
C VAL A 674 32.54 21.94 44.34
N GLY A 675 33.21 22.83 43.60
CA GLY A 675 32.93 24.26 43.59
C GLY A 675 33.23 24.99 44.91
N THR A 676 32.68 26.20 45.04
CA THR A 676 32.82 27.04 46.23
C THR A 676 31.45 27.50 46.72
N GLY A 677 30.83 26.69 47.57
CA GLY A 677 29.45 26.89 48.06
C GLY A 677 28.39 26.37 47.07
N ASN A 678 27.13 26.34 47.52
CA ASN A 678 25.98 25.68 46.88
C ASN A 678 25.48 26.37 45.59
N ASN A 679 26.38 26.97 44.81
CA ASN A 679 26.05 27.77 43.62
C ASN A 679 26.12 26.96 42.29
N LEU A 680 26.49 25.67 42.36
CA LEU A 680 26.63 24.75 41.22
C LEU A 680 25.54 23.66 41.18
N LEU A 681 24.47 23.81 41.97
CA LEU A 681 23.35 22.85 42.02
C LEU A 681 22.80 22.58 40.62
N GLY A 682 22.87 21.31 40.18
CA GLY A 682 22.28 20.85 38.93
C GLY A 682 22.86 21.49 37.65
N GLN A 683 24.07 22.06 37.74
CA GLN A 683 24.76 22.79 36.67
C GLN A 683 26.09 22.14 36.31
N ASN A 684 26.55 22.36 35.08
CA ASN A 684 27.85 21.91 34.59
C ASN A 684 28.81 23.11 34.44
N PRO A 685 29.96 23.17 35.13
CA PRO A 685 30.47 22.18 36.07
C PRO A 685 29.75 22.22 37.43
N GLY A 686 29.68 21.07 38.11
CA GLY A 686 28.90 20.84 39.33
C GLY A 686 28.53 19.36 39.48
N TRP A 687 27.29 19.09 39.87
CA TRP A 687 26.73 17.74 40.08
C TRP A 687 25.23 17.65 39.81
N ASP A 688 24.72 16.42 39.66
CA ASP A 688 23.32 16.14 39.30
C ASP A 688 22.31 16.52 40.39
N LEU A 689 21.14 16.99 39.94
CA LEU A 689 20.02 17.40 40.79
C LEU A 689 18.67 16.85 40.31
N LEU A 690 17.87 16.34 41.24
CA LEU A 690 16.43 16.13 41.10
C LEU A 690 15.67 17.28 41.78
N SER A 691 14.93 18.09 41.00
CA SER A 691 14.17 19.24 41.50
C SER A 691 12.67 18.92 41.53
N ILE A 692 12.09 18.90 42.73
CA ILE A 692 10.75 18.35 43.02
C ILE A 692 9.79 19.47 43.39
N ASN A 693 8.84 19.77 42.49
CA ASN A 693 7.69 20.63 42.77
C ASN A 693 6.56 19.79 43.36
N GLY A 694 6.61 19.59 44.67
CA GLY A 694 5.79 18.66 45.43
C GLY A 694 6.54 18.08 46.62
N THR A 695 6.03 16.97 47.18
CA THR A 695 6.64 16.22 48.29
C THR A 695 7.64 15.18 47.78
N LEU A 696 8.71 14.91 48.53
CA LEU A 696 9.56 13.73 48.34
C LEU A 696 9.22 12.65 49.39
N ASP A 697 8.77 11.48 48.95
CA ASP A 697 8.54 10.31 49.81
C ASP A 697 9.63 9.26 49.63
N LEU A 698 10.18 8.79 50.75
CA LEU A 698 11.26 7.81 50.80
C LEU A 698 10.71 6.47 51.29
N ALA A 699 10.15 5.70 50.36
CA ALA A 699 9.55 4.39 50.62
C ALA A 699 10.56 3.24 50.72
N ALA A 700 11.87 3.54 50.63
CA ALA A 700 12.95 2.60 50.89
C ALA A 700 13.08 2.24 52.39
N THR A 701 13.70 1.10 52.69
CA THR A 701 13.89 0.62 54.07
C THR A 701 15.25 -0.05 54.24
N GLU A 702 15.69 -0.32 55.48
CA GLU A 702 16.95 -1.07 55.71
C GLU A 702 16.97 -2.44 54.97
N GLY A 703 15.80 -3.09 54.86
CA GLY A 703 15.64 -4.39 54.18
C GLY A 703 15.49 -4.32 52.65
N SER A 704 15.22 -3.15 52.08
CA SER A 704 15.23 -2.91 50.64
C SER A 704 15.67 -1.46 50.39
N LYS A 705 16.96 -1.28 50.09
CA LYS A 705 17.63 0.01 50.12
C LYS A 705 17.57 0.75 48.78
N PHE A 706 17.44 2.07 48.83
CA PHE A 706 17.66 2.92 47.67
C PHE A 706 19.17 3.04 47.42
N THR A 707 19.63 2.84 46.17
CA THR A 707 21.06 2.85 45.84
C THR A 707 21.45 4.13 45.12
N ILE A 708 22.41 4.89 45.65
CA ILE A 708 23.05 6.01 44.95
C ILE A 708 24.39 5.50 44.39
N ASN A 709 24.55 5.54 43.08
CA ASN A 709 25.78 5.20 42.38
C ASN A 709 26.54 6.50 42.07
N LEU A 710 27.62 6.75 42.81
CA LEU A 710 28.47 7.92 42.62
C LEU A 710 29.37 7.70 41.41
N THR A 711 29.33 8.63 40.46
CA THR A 711 30.21 8.67 39.29
C THR A 711 30.98 9.97 39.26
N SER A 712 32.32 9.91 39.30
CA SER A 712 33.16 11.09 39.11
C SER A 712 33.51 11.27 37.64
N LEU A 713 33.37 12.50 37.15
CA LEU A 713 33.77 12.91 35.82
C LEU A 713 34.86 13.98 35.89
N THR A 714 35.66 14.05 34.84
CA THR A 714 36.45 15.24 34.53
C THR A 714 35.55 16.40 34.11
N THR A 715 36.06 17.63 34.14
CA THR A 715 35.35 18.81 33.61
C THR A 715 35.03 18.73 32.11
N GLY A 716 35.65 17.79 31.38
CA GLY A 716 35.30 17.44 29.99
C GLY A 716 34.22 16.36 29.84
N GLY A 717 33.55 15.95 30.92
CA GLY A 717 32.46 14.96 30.91
C GLY A 717 32.90 13.50 30.81
N ALA A 718 34.17 13.22 30.51
CA ALA A 718 34.71 11.86 30.53
C ALA A 718 34.96 11.37 31.97
N ALA A 719 34.71 10.08 32.24
CA ALA A 719 34.94 9.45 33.54
C ALA A 719 36.39 9.66 34.04
N GLY A 720 36.54 10.03 35.31
CA GLY A 720 37.83 10.39 35.90
C GLY A 720 37.65 11.17 37.20
N ALA A 721 38.75 11.58 37.83
CA ALA A 721 38.68 12.29 39.11
C ALA A 721 38.12 13.73 38.95
N VAL A 722 37.21 14.11 39.86
CA VAL A 722 36.82 15.50 40.14
C VAL A 722 38.08 16.29 40.51
N ALA A 723 38.36 17.36 39.78
CA ALA A 723 39.67 18.02 39.81
C ALA A 723 39.93 18.88 41.06
N ASP A 724 38.88 19.31 41.75
CA ASP A 724 38.89 20.21 42.91
C ASP A 724 38.43 19.54 44.22
N PHE A 725 38.19 18.22 44.20
CA PHE A 725 37.85 17.43 45.40
C PHE A 725 39.09 17.17 46.27
N ASP A 726 39.08 17.72 47.49
CA ASP A 726 40.05 17.44 48.56
C ASP A 726 39.45 16.41 49.54
N PRO A 727 40.03 15.19 49.68
CA PRO A 727 39.53 14.19 50.62
C PRO A 727 39.67 14.60 52.11
N ASN A 728 40.32 15.72 52.41
CA ASN A 728 40.46 16.29 53.76
C ASN A 728 39.43 17.41 54.05
N ALA A 729 38.60 17.80 53.07
CA ALA A 729 37.51 18.74 53.24
C ALA A 729 36.18 18.03 53.59
N ASN A 730 35.21 18.80 54.08
CA ASN A 730 33.84 18.34 54.27
C ASN A 730 32.95 18.93 53.17
N TYR A 731 32.05 18.12 52.60
CA TYR A 731 31.16 18.53 51.51
C TYR A 731 29.71 18.13 51.78
N PHE A 732 28.79 18.93 51.23
CA PHE A 732 27.35 18.72 51.24
C PHE A 732 26.85 18.90 49.81
N PHE A 733 26.45 17.80 49.16
CA PHE A 733 25.98 17.82 47.78
C PHE A 733 24.48 17.53 47.76
N THR A 734 23.65 18.57 47.72
CA THR A 734 22.21 18.43 47.52
C THR A 734 21.95 17.79 46.16
N PHE A 735 21.42 16.56 46.16
CA PHE A 735 21.08 15.80 44.95
C PHE A 735 19.58 15.70 44.72
N ALA A 736 18.75 15.99 45.74
CA ALA A 736 17.33 16.24 45.55
C ALA A 736 16.86 17.44 46.39
N GLN A 737 15.95 18.24 45.85
CA GLN A 737 15.34 19.40 46.53
C GLN A 737 13.83 19.39 46.30
N THR A 738 13.04 19.72 47.33
CA THR A 738 11.56 19.71 47.30
C THR A 738 10.95 21.06 47.70
N THR A 739 9.74 21.38 47.20
CA THR A 739 8.96 22.52 47.69
C THR A 739 8.20 22.23 48.99
N ASP A 740 7.67 21.02 49.14
CA ASP A 740 6.66 20.68 50.18
C ASP A 740 7.23 19.85 51.34
N GLY A 741 8.47 19.35 51.21
CA GLY A 741 9.22 18.66 52.24
C GLY A 741 9.49 17.17 51.95
N ILE A 742 10.33 16.57 52.80
CA ILE A 742 10.77 15.18 52.70
C ILE A 742 10.06 14.34 53.78
N GLN A 743 9.51 13.19 53.38
CA GLN A 743 8.85 12.22 54.26
C GLN A 743 9.68 10.94 54.40
N ASN A 744 9.42 10.20 55.48
CA ASN A 744 9.93 8.84 55.72
C ASN A 744 11.47 8.64 55.65
N PHE A 745 12.26 9.71 55.83
CA PHE A 745 13.73 9.62 55.81
C PHE A 745 14.30 8.71 56.91
N ASP A 746 14.99 7.65 56.47
CA ASP A 746 15.92 6.87 57.28
C ASP A 746 17.26 6.74 56.52
N ALA A 747 18.36 7.20 57.12
CA ALA A 747 19.70 7.07 56.56
C ALA A 747 20.11 5.59 56.37
N SER A 748 19.54 4.66 57.13
CA SER A 748 19.79 3.23 56.99
C SER A 748 19.19 2.64 55.72
N ALA A 749 18.16 3.29 55.15
CA ALA A 749 17.49 2.87 53.92
C ALA A 749 18.29 3.17 52.63
N PHE A 750 19.46 3.81 52.74
CA PHE A 750 20.34 4.11 51.62
C PHE A 750 21.53 3.15 51.53
N ALA A 751 21.91 2.82 50.30
CA ALA A 751 23.17 2.21 49.93
C ALA A 751 23.95 3.17 49.02
N LEU A 752 25.25 3.31 49.25
CA LEU A 752 26.13 4.13 48.42
C LEU A 752 27.10 3.21 47.67
N ASN A 753 27.12 3.31 46.34
CA ASN A 753 28.07 2.63 45.48
C ASN A 753 29.11 3.63 44.95
N PHE A 754 30.38 3.23 44.99
CA PHE A 754 31.54 4.05 44.62
C PHE A 754 32.30 3.49 43.41
N ASP A 755 31.79 2.44 42.73
CA ASP A 755 32.45 1.83 41.56
C ASP A 755 32.78 2.83 40.44
N GLY A 756 31.98 3.90 40.30
CA GLY A 756 32.19 5.00 39.35
C GLY A 756 33.00 6.19 39.89
N PHE A 757 33.38 6.19 41.17
CA PHE A 757 33.99 7.34 41.85
C PHE A 757 35.51 7.18 41.98
N ALA A 758 36.24 7.79 41.04
CA ALA A 758 37.68 7.65 40.86
C ALA A 758 38.54 8.47 41.84
N ASN A 759 37.97 9.44 42.57
CA ASN A 759 38.69 10.18 43.61
C ASN A 759 38.96 9.27 44.82
N SER A 760 40.23 9.18 45.24
CA SER A 760 40.58 8.49 46.49
C SER A 760 40.08 9.29 47.70
N PHE A 761 39.39 8.63 48.63
CA PHE A 761 38.87 9.24 49.86
C PHE A 761 39.15 8.37 51.10
N THR A 762 39.19 9.01 52.26
CA THR A 762 39.39 8.34 53.58
C THR A 762 38.39 8.77 54.65
N GLY A 763 37.51 9.72 54.32
CA GLY A 763 36.35 10.09 55.13
C GLY A 763 35.16 9.17 54.91
N THR A 764 34.04 9.49 55.56
CA THR A 764 32.78 8.75 55.47
C THR A 764 31.76 9.51 54.63
N TRP A 765 31.09 8.79 53.73
CA TRP A 765 29.93 9.28 52.99
C TRP A 765 28.63 8.86 53.69
N SER A 766 27.61 9.72 53.67
CA SER A 766 26.28 9.47 54.24
C SER A 766 25.20 10.30 53.54
N VAL A 767 23.95 9.86 53.57
CA VAL A 767 22.80 10.71 53.16
C VAL A 767 22.25 11.44 54.40
N ALA A 768 21.86 12.71 54.24
CA ALA A 768 21.25 13.54 55.28
C ALA A 768 20.13 14.43 54.71
N VAL A 769 19.31 15.01 55.59
CA VAL A 769 18.29 16.01 55.24
C VAL A 769 18.65 17.36 55.84
N ASP A 770 18.66 18.41 55.02
CA ASP A 770 18.72 19.81 55.46
C ASP A 770 17.45 20.57 55.01
N GLY A 771 16.46 20.63 55.90
CA GLY A 771 15.15 21.23 55.63
C GLY A 771 14.42 20.52 54.49
N ASN A 772 14.49 21.10 53.29
CA ASN A 772 13.86 20.61 52.06
C ASN A 772 14.86 19.98 51.07
N ASN A 773 16.13 19.85 51.47
CA ASN A 773 17.21 19.26 50.68
C ASN A 773 17.52 17.84 51.16
N LEU A 774 17.78 16.93 50.22
CA LEU A 774 18.40 15.63 50.47
C LEU A 774 19.85 15.71 49.99
N ASP A 775 20.77 15.63 50.95
CA ASP A 775 22.20 15.88 50.76
C ASP A 775 23.00 14.57 50.82
N LEU A 776 23.92 14.42 49.87
CA LEU A 776 25.00 13.46 49.94
C LEU A 776 26.19 14.14 50.62
N VAL A 777 26.48 13.73 51.85
CA VAL A 777 27.46 14.37 52.73
C VAL A 777 28.76 13.56 52.74
N TYR A 778 29.90 14.22 52.54
CA TYR A 778 31.22 13.68 52.79
C TYR A 778 31.84 14.35 54.02
N ALA A 779 32.17 13.55 55.04
CA ALA A 779 32.86 14.01 56.23
C ALA A 779 34.30 13.47 56.26
N SER A 780 35.28 14.36 56.22
CA SER A 780 36.70 14.02 56.32
C SER A 780 37.03 13.30 57.63
N GLY A 781 37.85 12.25 57.53
CA GLY A 781 38.25 11.44 58.70
C GLY A 781 39.25 12.12 59.65
N THR A 782 39.69 13.34 59.33
CA THR A 782 40.62 14.13 60.14
C THR A 782 39.87 14.99 61.16
N PRO A 783 40.12 14.85 62.47
CA PRO A 783 39.52 15.73 63.47
C PRO A 783 40.05 17.16 63.30
N VAL A 784 39.23 18.04 62.72
CA VAL A 784 39.53 19.47 62.57
C VAL A 784 39.75 20.07 63.96
N PRO A 785 40.94 20.64 64.26
CA PRO A 785 41.15 21.33 65.53
C PRO A 785 40.33 22.63 65.53
N GLU A 786 39.34 22.73 66.42
CA GLU A 786 38.52 23.94 66.52
C GLU A 786 39.39 25.19 66.79
N PRO A 787 39.24 26.27 65.98
CA PRO A 787 39.87 27.55 66.30
C PRO A 787 39.42 28.17 67.64
N ALA A 788 38.34 27.65 68.25
CA ALA A 788 37.77 28.14 69.49
C ALA A 788 38.60 27.79 70.75
N THR A 789 39.30 26.65 70.78
CA THR A 789 39.89 26.12 72.03
C THR A 789 40.96 27.05 72.63
N TYR A 790 41.72 27.75 71.79
CA TYR A 790 42.74 28.71 72.24
C TYR A 790 42.15 30.08 72.66
N ALA A 791 40.96 30.45 72.17
CA ALA A 791 40.29 31.69 72.56
C ALA A 791 39.72 31.60 74.00
N VAL A 792 39.10 30.47 74.34
CA VAL A 792 38.48 30.26 75.67
C VAL A 792 39.53 30.22 76.79
N LEU A 793 40.70 29.62 76.54
CA LEU A 793 41.81 29.58 77.49
C LEU A 793 42.49 30.94 77.71
N ALA A 794 42.42 31.88 76.76
CA ALA A 794 42.87 33.25 76.95
C ALA A 794 41.86 34.11 77.74
N GLY A 795 40.55 33.94 77.49
CA GLY A 795 39.50 34.75 78.12
C GLY A 795 39.38 34.58 79.63
N LEU A 796 39.57 33.36 80.15
CA LEU A 796 39.43 33.06 81.58
C LEU A 796 40.58 33.60 82.45
N GLY A 797 41.76 33.88 81.87
CA GLY A 797 42.90 34.42 82.61
C GLY A 797 42.74 35.87 83.07
N VAL A 798 42.02 36.71 82.31
CA VAL A 798 41.96 38.16 82.54
C VAL A 798 40.90 38.56 83.57
N LEU A 799 39.77 37.83 83.63
CA LEU A 799 38.69 38.12 84.59
C LEU A 799 39.08 37.81 86.05
N GLY A 800 39.95 36.82 86.28
CA GLY A 800 40.44 36.49 87.62
C GLY A 800 41.26 37.61 88.27
N PHE A 801 42.11 38.30 87.50
CA PHE A 801 42.99 39.35 88.04
C PHE A 801 42.24 40.65 88.36
N ALA A 802 41.17 40.96 87.61
CA ALA A 802 40.31 42.11 87.88
C ALA A 802 39.51 41.97 89.19
N ALA A 803 39.06 40.74 89.52
CA ALA A 803 38.32 40.46 90.76
C ALA A 803 39.21 40.56 92.01
N TRP A 804 40.49 40.16 91.91
CA TRP A 804 41.43 40.17 93.05
C TRP A 804 41.77 41.59 93.54
N ARG A 805 41.85 42.58 92.64
CA ARG A 805 42.33 43.94 92.97
C ARG A 805 41.28 44.87 93.61
N ARG A 806 40.04 44.41 93.86
CA ARG A 806 38.96 45.21 94.50
C ARG A 806 38.64 44.82 95.96
N ARG A 807 39.56 44.15 96.68
CA ARG A 807 39.35 43.76 98.10
C ARG A 807 40.47 44.14 99.09
N ARG A 808 41.35 45.10 98.77
CA ARG A 808 42.34 45.70 99.71
C ARG A 808 42.62 47.19 99.47
N VAL A 809 41.62 48.02 99.69
CA VAL A 809 41.68 49.36 100.33
C VAL A 809 40.30 49.53 101.01
N ALA A 810 40.07 49.97 102.26
CA ALA A 810 40.91 50.48 103.35
C ALA A 810 42.37 50.02 103.39
#